data_AF-A0A7C1XAS1-F1
#
_entry.id   AF-A0A7C1XAS1-F1
#
_cell.length_a   1.000
_cell.length_b   1.000
_cell.length_c   1.000
_cell.angle_alpha   90.00
_cell.angle_beta   90.00
_cell.angle_gamma   90.00
#
_symmetry.space_group_name_H-M   'P 1'
#
loop_
_entity.id
_entity.type
_entity.pdbx_description
1 polymer ?
#
loop_
_entity_poly.entity_id
_entity_poly.type
_entity_poly.pdbx_seq_one_letter_code
_entity_poly.pdbx_strand_id
1 'polypeptide(L)'
;MLGFITKLFGTKHERDIRALRPVVARINEIYSQLSTLSDEEIRQRTEHFRALVAERKEPFQRERAELDQRLLDPALTQDQRIEIYQQIARSEDAEYAAVHALLDEILPEAFALFKEVCRRLAERHYTYTVTGHEVVWDMVPYDVQLMGGIVLHQGKIAEMATGEGKTLVAVAPLYLNALAGYGAHLVTVNDYLARRDSQWMKPVYDMLGVTVGCIQSQMETAERKAQYACDITYGTNNEFGFDYLRDNMVADLSEMVQRGHYYAIVDEVDSVLIDEARTPLIISGPVSSTTDEKFVEMNPRVRRLVEAQARLVNAIVSEAERLLKSSSKDDREKAGLALLRAYRAMPKHKKLQKLLQDPDTMKLMRETELYYLRDQGRHMHIVDEELYYVIDEKNHTIDISEKGRQLLATANEDPNMFVIPDIAAQMSAIEGDPTLSPEEKQRRKDELYRLYAERSDRIHIVSQLLRAYSLYERDVEYVVQDNKVKIVDEFTGRILEGRRYSDGLHQAIEAKEGVHVERDTQTYATITIQNYFRLYRKLAGMTGTAETEAAEFYQIYKLDVVVIPTNKPVIRKDYDDLIYRTKREKYNAVIEEIQKQLAAGRAILVGTTSVETSEVLSKMLRRVGIPHNVLNAKHHEREAEIIAQAGRKGAVTIATNMAGRGTDIKLDDEVRANGGLCIIGTERHEARRIDRQLRGRAGRQGDPGSSQFFISLEDDLMRLFGGERITSLLQRLKVDLKEGEPIQARMLTRAVERAQKKVEENNFAIRKRLLEYDNVMNQQREVIYDRRRHALRGERMRSEVFAALEELAAAWYDETHGDSEDSDNLEALKNNVRTTLLCELPITPEEFRTMSRDECVRRIVEVAEEFYRRKEEMLGADFMAQLERYAVLTAIDDKWREHLRIMDEVKEGIYLRAYGQKDPLLEYKREAFGLFQQLLLEIAKQTVETAFKFFPALEAPPQPQRVLPQRRGRRSRSAALLQPEGVATEALQFSHPSTAEGTEPLSTHRPQDADQRPVPVATIHREQPRVGRNDPCPCGSGKKYKHCCGRNT
;
A
#
# COMPACT_ATOMS: atom_id res chain seq x y z
N MET A 1 25.68 -8.33 35.51
CA MET A 1 25.87 -6.86 35.51
C MET A 1 24.55 -6.08 35.44
N LEU A 2 23.71 -6.24 34.40
CA LEU A 2 22.51 -5.38 34.18
C LEU A 2 21.68 -5.10 35.44
N GLY A 3 21.29 -6.13 36.21
CA GLY A 3 20.45 -5.98 37.41
C GLY A 3 21.06 -5.20 38.59
N PHE A 4 22.34 -4.85 38.54
CA PHE A 4 22.98 -3.92 39.50
C PHE A 4 22.99 -2.49 38.96
N ILE A 5 23.20 -2.32 37.65
CA ILE A 5 23.16 -1.02 36.97
C ILE A 5 21.74 -0.44 37.02
N THR A 6 20.69 -1.25 36.76
CA THR A 6 19.30 -0.79 36.90
C THR A 6 18.91 -0.46 38.35
N LYS A 7 19.57 -1.06 39.36
CA LYS A 7 19.38 -0.66 40.76
C LYS A 7 20.06 0.66 41.14
N LEU A 8 21.14 1.06 40.46
CA LEU A 8 21.81 2.35 40.70
C LEU A 8 21.18 3.50 39.90
N PHE A 9 20.85 3.26 38.63
CA PHE A 9 20.44 4.32 37.69
C PHE A 9 18.94 4.32 37.34
N GLY A 10 18.19 3.30 37.80
CA GLY A 10 16.81 3.07 37.42
C GLY A 10 16.66 2.35 36.07
N THR A 11 15.42 2.17 35.63
CA THR A 11 15.09 1.65 34.28
C THR A 11 15.30 2.70 33.17
N LYS A 12 15.02 2.37 31.89
CA LYS A 12 14.92 3.39 30.82
C LYS A 12 13.73 4.31 31.11
N HIS A 13 12.55 3.71 31.22
CA HIS A 13 11.27 4.36 31.53
C HIS A 13 11.35 5.32 32.73
N GLU A 14 11.96 4.91 33.85
CA GLU A 14 12.14 5.79 35.03
C GLU A 14 13.02 7.03 34.79
N ARG A 15 13.97 6.97 33.85
CA ARG A 15 14.82 8.11 33.48
C ARG A 15 14.11 9.01 32.49
N ASP A 16 13.42 8.43 31.51
CA ASP A 16 12.63 9.17 30.52
C ASP A 16 11.52 9.99 31.22
N ILE A 17 10.72 9.35 32.08
CA ILE A 17 9.68 10.04 32.86
C ILE A 17 10.26 11.08 33.84
N ARG A 18 11.47 10.87 34.37
CA ARG A 18 12.16 11.85 35.23
C ARG A 18 12.58 13.10 34.45
N ALA A 19 12.92 12.97 33.17
CA ALA A 19 13.25 14.10 32.30
C ALA A 19 12.01 14.92 31.90
N LEU A 20 10.83 14.30 31.79
CA LEU A 20 9.59 15.01 31.44
C LEU A 20 8.99 15.83 32.60
N ARG A 21 9.16 15.39 33.84
CA ARG A 21 8.55 16.02 35.03
C ARG A 21 8.82 17.52 35.20
N PRO A 22 10.05 18.05 35.02
CA PRO A 22 10.32 19.49 35.11
C PRO A 22 9.56 20.30 34.07
N VAL A 23 9.42 19.79 32.84
CA VAL A 23 8.70 20.45 31.75
C VAL A 23 7.20 20.51 32.05
N VAL A 24 6.61 19.42 32.55
CA VAL A 24 5.20 19.39 32.98
C VAL A 24 4.95 20.31 34.18
N ALA A 25 5.89 20.40 35.13
CA ALA A 25 5.81 21.36 36.22
C ALA A 25 5.83 22.82 35.71
N ARG A 26 6.68 23.13 34.72
CA ARG A 26 6.75 24.45 34.07
C ARG A 26 5.47 24.79 33.29
N ILE A 27 4.90 23.83 32.57
CA ILE A 27 3.59 23.99 31.91
C ILE A 27 2.50 24.33 32.94
N ASN A 28 2.43 23.58 34.06
CA ASN A 28 1.44 23.81 35.11
C ASN A 28 1.66 25.14 35.87
N GLU A 29 2.91 25.56 36.06
CA GLU A 29 3.27 26.88 36.60
C GLU A 29 2.70 28.01 35.72
N ILE A 30 2.98 27.99 34.42
CA ILE A 30 2.50 28.99 33.45
C ILE A 30 0.97 28.96 33.35
N TYR A 31 0.38 27.77 33.21
CA TYR A 31 -1.07 27.55 33.12
C TYR A 31 -1.85 28.22 34.26
N SER A 32 -1.32 28.19 35.49
CA SER A 32 -1.97 28.85 36.63
C SER A 32 -2.16 30.37 36.44
N GLN A 33 -1.26 31.00 35.68
CA GLN A 33 -1.22 32.44 35.42
C GLN A 33 -2.12 32.86 34.25
N LEU A 34 -2.43 31.94 33.31
CA LEU A 34 -3.25 32.24 32.12
C LEU A 34 -4.75 32.41 32.42
N SER A 35 -5.19 32.01 33.62
CA SER A 35 -6.59 32.03 34.06
C SER A 35 -7.25 33.43 34.05
N THR A 36 -6.46 34.51 34.01
CA THR A 36 -6.92 35.91 33.99
C THR A 36 -7.11 36.50 32.58
N LEU A 37 -6.59 35.86 31.53
CA LEU A 37 -6.62 36.41 30.17
C LEU A 37 -8.02 36.35 29.54
N SER A 38 -8.33 37.27 28.64
CA SER A 38 -9.48 37.16 27.72
C SER A 38 -9.23 36.13 26.61
N ASP A 39 -10.29 35.70 25.92
CA ASP A 39 -10.18 34.79 24.76
C ASP A 39 -9.44 35.43 23.58
N GLU A 40 -9.45 36.76 23.49
CA GLU A 40 -8.77 37.51 22.43
C GLU A 40 -7.26 37.62 22.73
N GLU A 41 -6.88 37.83 24.00
CA GLU A 41 -5.48 37.71 24.44
C GLU A 41 -4.91 36.30 24.24
N ILE A 42 -5.75 35.25 24.36
CA ILE A 42 -5.36 33.87 24.02
C ILE A 42 -5.01 33.73 22.53
N ARG A 43 -5.78 34.32 21.62
CA ARG A 43 -5.45 34.32 20.18
C ARG A 43 -4.20 35.14 19.88
N GLN A 44 -4.05 36.29 20.52
CA GLN A 44 -2.88 37.16 20.35
C GLN A 44 -1.58 36.48 20.83
N ARG A 45 -1.64 35.49 21.75
CA ARG A 45 -0.49 34.63 22.06
C ARG A 45 -0.08 33.74 20.89
N THR A 46 -1.01 33.15 20.14
CA THR A 46 -0.69 32.40 18.90
C THR A 46 -0.03 33.30 17.86
N GLU A 47 -0.57 34.51 17.63
CA GLU A 47 0.02 35.46 16.68
C GLU A 47 1.40 35.96 17.12
N HIS A 48 1.64 36.11 18.43
CA HIS A 48 2.97 36.37 18.97
C HIS A 48 3.94 35.22 18.69
N PHE A 49 3.53 33.96 18.87
CA PHE A 49 4.38 32.81 18.51
C PHE A 49 4.65 32.73 17.00
N ARG A 50 3.64 33.00 16.15
CA ARG A 50 3.81 33.11 14.69
C ARG A 50 4.81 34.21 14.31
N ALA A 51 4.77 35.36 14.98
CA ALA A 51 5.72 36.46 14.77
C ALA A 51 7.16 36.07 15.15
N LEU A 52 7.37 35.41 16.29
CA LEU A 52 8.69 34.90 16.69
C LEU A 52 9.24 33.87 15.69
N VAL A 53 8.38 32.99 15.15
CA VAL A 53 8.78 32.05 14.09
C VAL A 53 9.15 32.80 12.79
N ALA A 54 8.39 33.82 12.40
CA ALA A 54 8.69 34.63 11.22
C ALA A 54 10.04 35.36 11.35
N GLU A 55 10.29 36.00 12.49
CA GLU A 55 11.58 36.64 12.83
C GLU A 55 12.75 35.64 12.77
N ARG A 56 12.56 34.42 13.31
CA ARG A 56 13.57 33.35 13.28
C ARG A 56 13.85 32.81 11.87
N LYS A 57 12.87 32.89 10.95
CA LYS A 57 13.02 32.46 9.55
C LYS A 57 13.59 33.53 8.62
N GLU A 58 13.30 34.80 8.87
CA GLU A 58 13.61 35.91 7.98
C GLU A 58 15.05 35.90 7.39
N PRO A 59 16.14 35.68 8.16
CA PRO A 59 17.49 35.66 7.58
C PRO A 59 17.70 34.56 6.53
N PHE A 60 17.16 33.36 6.76
CA PHE A 60 17.26 32.22 5.82
C PHE A 60 16.37 32.42 4.59
N GLN A 61 15.24 33.10 4.75
CA GLN A 61 14.36 33.46 3.62
C GLN A 61 14.99 34.52 2.72
N ARG A 62 15.71 35.50 3.28
CA ARG A 62 16.50 36.47 2.51
C ARG A 62 17.66 35.79 1.79
N GLU A 63 18.42 34.95 2.48
CA GLU A 63 19.52 34.17 1.87
C GLU A 63 19.03 33.33 0.69
N ARG A 64 17.94 32.57 0.85
CA ARG A 64 17.37 31.77 -0.24
C ARG A 64 16.85 32.63 -1.40
N ALA A 65 16.19 33.76 -1.14
CA ALA A 65 15.77 34.68 -2.20
C ALA A 65 16.94 35.27 -3.00
N GLU A 66 18.08 35.57 -2.36
CA GLU A 66 19.31 36.01 -3.03
C GLU A 66 19.94 34.87 -3.87
N LEU A 67 19.85 33.62 -3.41
CA LEU A 67 20.31 32.44 -4.15
C LEU A 67 19.40 32.10 -5.34
N ASP A 68 18.08 32.14 -5.17
CA ASP A 68 17.11 31.96 -6.24
C ASP A 68 17.24 33.06 -7.31
N GLN A 69 17.45 34.32 -6.91
CA GLN A 69 17.71 35.42 -7.85
C GLN A 69 19.01 35.20 -8.64
N ARG A 70 20.04 34.56 -8.06
CA ARG A 70 21.26 34.18 -8.79
C ARG A 70 20.99 33.10 -9.83
N LEU A 71 20.14 32.10 -9.54
CA LEU A 71 19.84 31.01 -10.49
C LEU A 71 19.22 31.49 -11.82
N LEU A 72 18.57 32.66 -11.82
CA LEU A 72 18.00 33.30 -13.01
C LEU A 72 19.06 33.82 -14.00
N ASP A 73 20.34 33.90 -13.61
CA ASP A 73 21.42 34.31 -14.51
C ASP A 73 21.70 33.23 -15.58
N PRO A 74 21.53 33.54 -16.88
CA PRO A 74 21.80 32.60 -17.97
C PRO A 74 23.29 32.36 -18.22
N ALA A 75 24.20 33.12 -17.59
CA ALA A 75 25.65 32.94 -17.71
C ALA A 75 26.25 31.97 -16.68
N LEU A 76 25.46 31.45 -15.73
CA LEU A 76 25.93 30.44 -14.76
C LEU A 76 26.24 29.10 -15.43
N THR A 77 27.39 28.52 -15.08
CA THR A 77 27.70 27.13 -15.47
C THR A 77 26.87 26.12 -14.68
N GLN A 78 26.79 24.89 -15.17
CA GLN A 78 26.08 23.80 -14.49
C GLN A 78 26.63 23.54 -13.08
N ASP A 79 27.95 23.54 -12.89
CA ASP A 79 28.59 23.40 -11.58
C ASP A 79 28.19 24.51 -10.61
N GLN A 80 28.13 25.76 -11.08
CA GLN A 80 27.72 26.91 -10.26
C GLN A 80 26.25 26.83 -9.87
N ARG A 81 25.38 26.35 -10.77
CA ARG A 81 23.96 26.06 -10.45
C ARG A 81 23.86 24.95 -9.39
N ILE A 82 24.61 23.86 -9.54
CA ILE A 82 24.67 22.77 -8.55
C ILE A 82 25.16 23.27 -7.19
N GLU A 83 26.18 24.15 -7.16
CA GLU A 83 26.65 24.75 -5.89
C GLU A 83 25.57 25.62 -5.24
N ILE A 84 24.85 26.45 -6.02
CA ILE A 84 23.76 27.29 -5.51
C ILE A 84 22.61 26.42 -4.95
N TYR A 85 22.21 25.34 -5.64
CA TYR A 85 21.21 24.41 -5.10
C TYR A 85 21.67 23.74 -3.79
N GLN A 86 22.96 23.42 -3.64
CA GLN A 86 23.51 22.94 -2.37
C GLN A 86 23.54 24.03 -1.28
N GLN A 87 23.77 25.30 -1.64
CA GLN A 87 23.69 26.43 -0.70
C GLN A 87 22.24 26.62 -0.20
N ILE A 88 21.25 26.58 -1.09
CA ILE A 88 19.82 26.63 -0.76
C ILE A 88 19.44 25.50 0.22
N ALA A 89 19.78 24.25 -0.11
CA ALA A 89 19.45 23.09 0.73
C ALA A 89 20.04 23.19 2.15
N ARG A 90 21.28 23.70 2.29
CA ARG A 90 21.92 23.94 3.60
C ARG A 90 21.20 25.04 4.40
N SER A 91 20.71 26.08 3.72
CA SER A 91 19.90 27.15 4.34
C SER A 91 18.54 26.62 4.82
N GLU A 92 17.89 25.73 4.07
CA GLU A 92 16.64 25.08 4.52
C GLU A 92 16.83 24.20 5.76
N ASP A 93 17.94 23.45 5.84
CA ASP A 93 18.28 22.66 7.02
C ASP A 93 18.60 23.54 8.24
N ALA A 94 19.27 24.68 8.02
CA ALA A 94 19.54 25.66 9.06
C ALA A 94 18.27 26.37 9.55
N GLU A 95 17.37 26.78 8.65
CA GLU A 95 16.05 27.34 9.00
C GLU A 95 15.25 26.34 9.85
N TYR A 96 15.16 25.09 9.38
CA TYR A 96 14.43 24.04 10.09
C TYR A 96 14.97 23.80 11.51
N ALA A 97 16.31 23.74 11.67
CA ALA A 97 16.93 23.59 12.99
C ALA A 97 16.72 24.82 13.90
N ALA A 98 16.85 26.03 13.36
CA ALA A 98 16.67 27.28 14.10
C ALA A 98 15.22 27.50 14.55
N VAL A 99 14.25 27.07 13.74
CA VAL A 99 12.81 27.05 14.07
C VAL A 99 12.50 25.94 15.08
N HIS A 100 13.05 24.73 14.94
CA HIS A 100 12.81 23.66 15.91
C HIS A 100 13.29 24.04 17.32
N ALA A 101 14.46 24.66 17.43
CA ALA A 101 14.96 25.16 18.72
C ALA A 101 14.00 26.20 19.35
N LEU A 102 13.41 27.09 18.54
CA LEU A 102 12.38 28.01 19.01
C LEU A 102 11.09 27.28 19.45
N LEU A 103 10.70 26.19 18.78
CA LEU A 103 9.55 25.39 19.21
C LEU A 103 9.79 24.72 20.57
N ASP A 104 10.99 24.20 20.82
CA ASP A 104 11.38 23.68 22.14
C ASP A 104 11.41 24.79 23.22
N GLU A 105 11.84 26.01 22.86
CA GLU A 105 11.81 27.20 23.74
C GLU A 105 10.38 27.58 24.16
N ILE A 106 9.43 27.69 23.21
CA ILE A 106 8.04 28.11 23.48
C ILE A 106 7.11 26.99 23.96
N LEU A 107 7.54 25.72 23.88
CA LEU A 107 6.75 24.54 24.21
C LEU A 107 5.97 24.68 25.54
N PRO A 108 6.57 25.16 26.65
CA PRO A 108 5.86 25.23 27.93
C PRO A 108 4.70 26.22 27.93
N GLU A 109 4.82 27.34 27.21
CA GLU A 109 3.75 28.33 27.06
C GLU A 109 2.66 27.84 26.10
N ALA A 110 3.04 27.25 24.97
CA ALA A 110 2.10 26.68 24.00
C ALA A 110 1.24 25.55 24.60
N PHE A 111 1.84 24.66 25.39
CA PHE A 111 1.12 23.58 26.08
C PHE A 111 0.25 24.09 27.23
N ALA A 112 0.66 25.16 27.92
CA ALA A 112 -0.16 25.81 28.94
C ALA A 112 -1.39 26.50 28.32
N LEU A 113 -1.22 27.18 27.19
CA LEU A 113 -2.30 27.82 26.43
C LEU A 113 -3.34 26.80 25.94
N PHE A 114 -2.88 25.68 25.38
CA PHE A 114 -3.73 24.54 25.02
C PHE A 114 -4.54 23.99 26.21
N LYS A 115 -3.90 23.81 27.38
CA LYS A 115 -4.58 23.30 28.59
C LYS A 115 -5.64 24.29 29.11
N GLU A 116 -5.37 25.59 29.00
CA GLU A 116 -6.31 26.66 29.36
C GLU A 116 -7.51 26.75 28.39
N VAL A 117 -7.29 26.61 27.08
CA VAL A 117 -8.38 26.52 26.09
C VAL A 117 -9.29 25.31 26.38
N CYS A 118 -8.71 24.14 26.65
CA CYS A 118 -9.48 22.95 27.05
C CYS A 118 -10.31 23.18 28.32
N ARG A 119 -9.76 23.87 29.34
CA ARG A 119 -10.50 24.27 30.55
C ARG A 119 -11.69 25.16 30.22
N ARG A 120 -11.50 26.21 29.41
CA ARG A 120 -12.57 27.15 29.05
C ARG A 120 -13.71 26.48 28.30
N LEU A 121 -13.41 25.57 27.36
CA LEU A 121 -14.42 24.81 26.63
C LEU A 121 -15.21 23.88 27.56
N ALA A 122 -14.55 23.26 28.55
CA ALA A 122 -15.19 22.40 29.56
C ALA A 122 -16.10 23.18 30.51
N GLU A 123 -15.62 24.30 31.07
CA GLU A 123 -16.41 25.15 31.97
C GLU A 123 -17.65 25.74 31.27
N ARG A 124 -17.51 26.10 29.99
CA ARG A 124 -18.63 26.56 29.13
C ARG A 124 -19.59 25.46 28.71
N HIS A 125 -19.27 24.18 28.96
CA HIS A 125 -20.02 23.03 28.47
C HIS A 125 -20.26 23.14 26.95
N TYR A 126 -19.20 23.44 26.19
CA TYR A 126 -19.32 23.81 24.78
C TYR A 126 -19.86 22.65 23.93
N THR A 127 -21.06 22.81 23.38
CA THR A 127 -21.77 21.81 22.54
C THR A 127 -21.59 22.10 21.05
N TYR A 128 -21.25 21.06 20.28
CA TYR A 128 -20.99 21.15 18.84
C TYR A 128 -21.21 19.77 18.18
N THR A 129 -21.35 19.75 16.85
CA THR A 129 -21.59 18.51 16.11
C THR A 129 -20.29 17.83 15.67
N VAL A 130 -20.15 16.54 15.97
CA VAL A 130 -19.07 15.66 15.51
C VAL A 130 -19.70 14.47 14.77
N THR A 131 -19.38 14.30 13.49
CA THR A 131 -19.92 13.25 12.60
C THR A 131 -21.43 13.04 12.73
N GLY A 132 -22.21 14.13 12.85
CA GLY A 132 -23.67 14.11 12.95
C GLY A 132 -24.25 13.97 14.37
N HIS A 133 -23.43 13.75 15.39
CA HIS A 133 -23.87 13.68 16.79
C HIS A 133 -23.50 14.97 17.54
N GLU A 134 -24.35 15.42 18.48
CA GLU A 134 -23.95 16.49 19.41
C GLU A 134 -23.00 15.95 20.50
N VAL A 135 -21.89 16.66 20.70
CA VAL A 135 -20.87 16.38 21.71
C VAL A 135 -20.69 17.61 22.57
N VAL A 136 -20.67 17.43 23.88
CA VAL A 136 -20.27 18.46 24.86
C VAL A 136 -18.78 18.28 25.15
N TRP A 137 -18.00 19.35 25.15
CA TRP A 137 -16.62 19.30 25.60
C TRP A 137 -16.54 19.12 27.13
N ASP A 138 -15.97 18.00 27.60
CA ASP A 138 -15.84 17.66 29.02
C ASP A 138 -14.37 17.44 29.47
N MET A 139 -13.39 17.78 28.62
CA MET A 139 -11.99 17.33 28.76
C MET A 139 -11.02 18.44 29.21
N VAL A 140 -10.16 18.13 30.18
CA VAL A 140 -9.00 18.96 30.56
C VAL A 140 -7.73 18.08 30.63
N PRO A 141 -6.62 18.45 29.95
CA PRO A 141 -5.41 17.62 29.89
C PRO A 141 -4.78 17.25 31.24
N TYR A 142 -4.67 15.95 31.50
CA TYR A 142 -3.91 15.38 32.63
C TYR A 142 -2.40 15.55 32.44
N ASP A 143 -1.64 15.53 33.53
CA ASP A 143 -0.17 15.63 33.48
C ASP A 143 0.48 14.50 32.67
N VAL A 144 -0.10 13.29 32.68
CA VAL A 144 0.37 12.17 31.83
C VAL A 144 0.11 12.41 30.34
N GLN A 145 -0.93 13.16 30.00
CA GLN A 145 -1.23 13.55 28.62
C GLN A 145 -0.26 14.65 28.14
N LEU A 146 0.13 15.58 29.03
CA LEU A 146 1.21 16.53 28.75
C LEU A 146 2.54 15.80 28.51
N MET A 147 2.87 14.77 29.31
CA MET A 147 4.06 13.92 29.09
C MET A 147 4.03 13.24 27.71
N GLY A 148 2.89 12.67 27.31
CA GLY A 148 2.70 12.09 25.98
C GLY A 148 2.90 13.11 24.86
N GLY A 149 2.32 14.30 24.98
CA GLY A 149 2.47 15.38 24.01
C GLY A 149 3.92 15.87 23.85
N ILE A 150 4.68 15.95 24.94
CA ILE A 150 6.12 16.28 24.89
C ILE A 150 6.90 15.19 24.14
N VAL A 151 6.63 13.91 24.42
CA VAL A 151 7.27 12.78 23.71
C VAL A 151 6.95 12.80 22.21
N LEU A 152 5.71 13.12 21.84
CA LEU A 152 5.33 13.30 20.44
C LEU A 152 6.04 14.50 19.80
N HIS A 153 6.20 15.63 20.50
CA HIS A 153 6.97 16.76 19.97
C HIS A 153 8.44 16.39 19.73
N GLN A 154 9.04 15.56 20.59
CA GLN A 154 10.42 15.08 20.50
C GLN A 154 10.70 14.06 19.37
N GLY A 155 9.73 13.74 18.51
CA GLY A 155 9.93 12.77 17.42
C GLY A 155 10.05 11.32 17.91
N LYS A 156 9.23 10.94 18.90
CA LYS A 156 9.28 9.63 19.58
C LYS A 156 7.91 8.96 19.60
N ILE A 157 7.88 7.71 20.04
CA ILE A 157 6.62 6.98 20.28
C ILE A 157 6.21 7.11 21.74
N ALA A 158 5.03 7.68 21.98
CA ALA A 158 4.37 7.69 23.27
C ALA A 158 3.48 6.45 23.42
N GLU A 159 3.92 5.47 24.22
CA GLU A 159 3.04 4.36 24.62
C GLU A 159 2.13 4.84 25.76
N MET A 160 0.83 4.92 25.47
CA MET A 160 -0.23 5.36 26.36
C MET A 160 -1.38 4.37 26.32
N ALA A 161 -1.72 3.78 27.46
CA ALA A 161 -2.75 2.76 27.55
C ALA A 161 -4.09 3.24 26.95
N THR A 162 -4.82 2.32 26.32
CA THR A 162 -6.07 2.67 25.63
C THR A 162 -7.12 3.13 26.64
N GLY A 163 -7.55 4.39 26.55
CA GLY A 163 -8.36 5.07 27.59
C GLY A 163 -7.64 6.22 28.30
N GLU A 164 -6.34 6.46 28.03
CA GLU A 164 -5.60 7.66 28.48
C GLU A 164 -5.77 8.87 27.53
N GLY A 165 -6.71 8.83 26.58
CA GLY A 165 -7.12 9.99 25.77
C GLY A 165 -6.21 10.37 24.60
N LYS A 166 -5.60 9.40 23.89
CA LYS A 166 -4.63 9.61 22.79
C LYS A 166 -4.99 10.74 21.81
N THR A 167 -6.23 10.82 21.32
CA THR A 167 -6.68 11.88 20.39
C THR A 167 -6.41 13.30 20.93
N LEU A 168 -6.65 13.55 22.22
CA LEU A 168 -6.38 14.84 22.86
C LEU A 168 -4.88 15.10 23.06
N VAL A 169 -4.08 14.04 23.26
CA VAL A 169 -2.62 14.11 23.45
C VAL A 169 -1.91 14.63 22.20
N ALA A 170 -2.42 14.32 21.00
CA ALA A 170 -1.87 14.82 19.74
C ALA A 170 -2.10 16.31 19.51
N VAL A 171 -3.12 16.93 20.12
CA VAL A 171 -3.51 18.33 19.83
C VAL A 171 -2.40 19.32 20.20
N ALA A 172 -1.79 19.19 21.38
CA ALA A 172 -0.71 20.08 21.83
C ALA A 172 0.54 20.06 20.93
N PRO A 173 1.13 18.91 20.57
CA PRO A 173 2.26 18.85 19.64
C PRO A 173 1.87 19.17 18.20
N LEU A 174 0.65 18.87 17.73
CA LEU A 174 0.20 19.32 16.40
C LEU A 174 0.12 20.85 16.36
N TYR A 175 -0.55 21.49 17.32
CA TYR A 175 -0.60 22.96 17.45
C TYR A 175 0.81 23.56 17.46
N LEU A 176 1.69 23.10 18.35
CA LEU A 176 3.06 23.64 18.47
C LEU A 176 3.88 23.50 17.18
N ASN A 177 3.86 22.34 16.52
CA ASN A 177 4.62 22.18 15.27
C ASN A 177 3.97 22.90 14.09
N ALA A 178 2.65 23.10 14.09
CA ALA A 178 1.93 23.84 13.07
C ALA A 178 2.30 25.35 13.06
N LEU A 179 2.71 25.92 14.20
CA LEU A 179 3.25 27.29 14.27
C LEU A 179 4.47 27.52 13.36
N ALA A 180 5.18 26.46 12.97
CA ALA A 180 6.27 26.53 12.00
C ALA A 180 5.82 26.87 10.56
N GLY A 181 4.51 26.84 10.27
CA GLY A 181 3.93 27.21 8.96
C GLY A 181 4.22 26.22 7.82
N TYR A 182 4.95 25.14 8.05
CA TYR A 182 5.24 24.10 7.05
C TYR A 182 4.12 23.04 6.93
N GLY A 183 3.20 23.00 7.89
CA GLY A 183 2.15 21.98 8.01
C GLY A 183 2.52 20.81 8.94
N ALA A 184 1.50 20.27 9.62
CA ALA A 184 1.61 19.09 10.47
C ALA A 184 0.53 18.05 10.10
N HIS A 185 0.91 16.78 9.93
CA HIS A 185 -0.01 15.71 9.54
C HIS A 185 -0.36 14.81 10.74
N LEU A 186 -1.65 14.49 10.92
CA LEU A 186 -2.10 13.39 11.79
C LEU A 186 -2.61 12.22 10.94
N VAL A 187 -1.93 11.09 11.08
CA VAL A 187 -2.29 9.85 10.38
C VAL A 187 -3.12 8.96 11.30
N THR A 188 -4.22 8.45 10.76
CA THR A 188 -5.15 7.52 11.43
C THR A 188 -5.38 6.26 10.59
N VAL A 189 -6.03 5.25 11.20
CA VAL A 189 -6.24 3.91 10.62
C VAL A 189 -7.44 3.82 9.65
N ASN A 190 -8.23 4.89 9.48
CA ASN A 190 -9.33 5.00 8.49
C ASN A 190 -9.95 6.41 8.46
N ASP A 191 -10.56 6.75 7.32
CA ASP A 191 -11.26 8.02 7.06
C ASP A 191 -12.30 8.41 8.11
N TYR A 192 -13.02 7.46 8.71
CA TYR A 192 -13.98 7.77 9.77
C TYR A 192 -13.28 8.33 11.01
N LEU A 193 -12.14 7.76 11.42
CA LEU A 193 -11.33 8.31 12.52
C LEU A 193 -10.69 9.65 12.15
N ALA A 194 -10.17 9.81 10.93
CA ALA A 194 -9.63 11.09 10.45
C ALA A 194 -10.69 12.22 10.51
N ARG A 195 -11.89 11.95 9.94
CA ARG A 195 -13.03 12.88 9.92
C ARG A 195 -13.58 13.15 11.32
N ARG A 196 -13.68 12.12 12.17
CA ARG A 196 -14.15 12.26 13.54
C ARG A 196 -13.18 13.09 14.37
N ASP A 197 -11.89 12.78 14.37
CA ASP A 197 -10.94 13.40 15.30
C ASP A 197 -10.55 14.84 14.87
N SER A 198 -10.58 15.14 13.57
CA SER A 198 -10.47 16.52 13.08
C SER A 198 -11.65 17.38 13.52
N GLN A 199 -12.88 16.88 13.37
CA GLN A 199 -14.10 17.57 13.84
C GLN A 199 -14.18 17.66 15.37
N TRP A 200 -13.77 16.60 16.08
CA TRP A 200 -13.84 16.52 17.54
C TRP A 200 -12.88 17.50 18.22
N MET A 201 -11.65 17.63 17.71
CA MET A 201 -10.66 18.55 18.28
C MET A 201 -10.80 19.99 17.74
N LYS A 202 -11.60 20.22 16.69
CA LYS A 202 -11.77 21.54 16.03
C LYS A 202 -12.02 22.73 16.97
N PRO A 203 -12.85 22.65 18.03
CA PRO A 203 -13.08 23.81 18.92
C PRO A 203 -11.82 24.33 19.62
N VAL A 204 -10.85 23.45 19.90
CA VAL A 204 -9.56 23.85 20.48
C VAL A 204 -8.70 24.58 19.45
N TYR A 205 -8.63 24.04 18.23
CA TYR A 205 -7.87 24.65 17.13
C TYR A 205 -8.46 26.01 16.69
N ASP A 206 -9.78 26.13 16.59
CA ASP A 206 -10.48 27.38 16.25
C ASP A 206 -10.33 28.45 17.35
N MET A 207 -10.20 28.05 18.61
CA MET A 207 -9.92 28.98 19.72
C MET A 207 -8.44 29.38 19.78
N LEU A 208 -7.53 28.48 19.41
CA LEU A 208 -6.09 28.75 19.29
C LEU A 208 -5.72 29.49 17.99
N GLY A 209 -6.60 29.58 16.99
CA GLY A 209 -6.36 30.31 15.74
C GLY A 209 -5.57 29.53 14.68
N VAL A 210 -5.58 28.19 14.71
CA VAL A 210 -4.95 27.34 13.69
C VAL A 210 -5.99 26.58 12.87
N THR A 211 -5.74 26.45 11.56
CA THR A 211 -6.65 25.84 10.59
C THR A 211 -6.43 24.33 10.48
N VAL A 212 -7.52 23.59 10.24
CA VAL A 212 -7.52 22.12 10.20
C VAL A 212 -8.24 21.62 8.96
N GLY A 213 -7.56 20.80 8.17
CA GLY A 213 -8.12 20.05 7.05
C GLY A 213 -8.20 18.55 7.35
N CYS A 214 -8.98 17.82 6.56
CA CYS A 214 -9.05 16.36 6.59
C CYS A 214 -9.15 15.81 5.16
N ILE A 215 -8.17 15.02 4.72
CA ILE A 215 -8.23 14.32 3.42
C ILE A 215 -9.07 13.03 3.55
N GLN A 216 -9.76 12.68 2.48
CA GLN A 216 -10.60 11.47 2.37
C GLN A 216 -10.56 10.89 0.96
N SER A 217 -10.77 9.58 0.80
CA SER A 217 -10.56 8.88 -0.48
C SER A 217 -11.32 9.44 -1.68
N GLN A 218 -12.52 10.00 -1.47
CA GLN A 218 -13.40 10.51 -2.53
C GLN A 218 -13.22 12.02 -2.82
N MET A 219 -12.17 12.67 -2.29
CA MET A 219 -11.91 14.10 -2.54
C MET A 219 -11.18 14.36 -3.86
N GLU A 220 -11.66 15.39 -4.56
CA GLU A 220 -11.07 15.89 -5.81
C GLU A 220 -9.74 16.64 -5.57
N THR A 221 -8.89 16.73 -6.60
CA THR A 221 -7.55 17.35 -6.51
C THR A 221 -7.58 18.79 -5.97
N ALA A 222 -8.61 19.57 -6.32
CA ALA A 222 -8.80 20.93 -5.84
C ALA A 222 -9.21 20.98 -4.34
N GLU A 223 -10.00 20.02 -3.87
CA GLU A 223 -10.39 19.91 -2.47
C GLU A 223 -9.19 19.48 -1.61
N ARG A 224 -8.41 18.49 -2.08
CA ARG A 224 -7.20 18.01 -1.41
C ARG A 224 -6.21 19.15 -1.15
N LYS A 225 -5.94 19.99 -2.14
CA LYS A 225 -5.10 21.20 -1.99
C LYS A 225 -5.56 22.10 -0.85
N ALA A 226 -6.87 22.34 -0.72
CA ALA A 226 -7.40 23.12 0.39
C ALA A 226 -7.19 22.43 1.76
N GLN A 227 -7.28 21.09 1.83
CA GLN A 227 -7.02 20.34 3.06
C GLN A 227 -5.53 20.32 3.47
N TYR A 228 -4.61 20.25 2.49
CA TYR A 228 -3.16 20.33 2.72
C TYR A 228 -2.67 21.75 3.01
N ALA A 229 -3.40 22.79 2.57
CA ALA A 229 -3.07 24.19 2.87
C ALA A 229 -3.32 24.56 4.34
N CYS A 230 -4.31 23.94 5.00
CA CYS A 230 -4.58 24.13 6.44
C CYS A 230 -3.36 23.82 7.31
N ASP A 231 -3.11 24.58 8.39
CA ASP A 231 -1.96 24.44 9.29
C ASP A 231 -1.75 22.99 9.78
N ILE A 232 -2.85 22.24 9.99
CA ILE A 232 -2.87 20.82 10.35
C ILE A 232 -3.75 20.04 9.36
N THR A 233 -3.30 18.86 8.91
CA THR A 233 -4.07 17.98 8.01
C THR A 233 -4.24 16.59 8.63
N TYR A 234 -5.49 16.13 8.75
CA TYR A 234 -5.84 14.78 9.19
C TYR A 234 -6.02 13.86 7.98
N GLY A 235 -5.69 12.56 8.10
CA GLY A 235 -5.89 11.61 7.01
C GLY A 235 -5.57 10.17 7.38
N THR A 236 -5.37 9.33 6.35
CA THR A 236 -4.87 7.95 6.48
C THR A 236 -3.53 7.79 5.76
N ASN A 237 -2.77 6.77 6.17
CA ASN A 237 -1.52 6.37 5.52
C ASN A 237 -1.68 6.08 4.02
N ASN A 238 -2.81 5.49 3.63
CA ASN A 238 -3.14 5.22 2.24
C ASN A 238 -3.35 6.55 1.49
N GLU A 239 -4.16 7.48 2.00
CA GLU A 239 -4.38 8.77 1.33
C GLU A 239 -3.10 9.61 1.22
N PHE A 240 -2.35 9.78 2.32
CA PHE A 240 -1.09 10.53 2.32
C PHE A 240 -0.03 9.92 1.37
N GLY A 241 0.07 8.58 1.35
CA GLY A 241 1.03 7.89 0.48
C GLY A 241 0.62 7.85 -1.00
N PHE A 242 -0.68 7.72 -1.29
CA PHE A 242 -1.18 7.79 -2.67
C PHE A 242 -1.17 9.20 -3.24
N ASP A 243 -1.41 10.23 -2.43
CA ASP A 243 -1.21 11.62 -2.85
C ASP A 243 0.26 11.90 -3.16
N TYR A 244 1.20 11.38 -2.36
CA TYR A 244 2.64 11.45 -2.69
C TYR A 244 2.97 10.74 -4.01
N LEU A 245 2.42 9.55 -4.27
CA LEU A 245 2.65 8.85 -5.53
C LEU A 245 2.03 9.60 -6.72
N ARG A 246 0.85 10.22 -6.56
CA ARG A 246 0.22 11.10 -7.56
C ARG A 246 1.07 12.35 -7.84
N ASP A 247 1.54 13.02 -6.80
CA ASP A 247 2.33 14.25 -6.89
C ASP A 247 3.69 14.07 -7.59
N ASN A 248 4.24 12.85 -7.61
CA ASN A 248 5.46 12.55 -8.39
C ASN A 248 5.13 12.03 -9.81
N MET A 249 3.86 12.05 -10.25
CA MET A 249 3.41 11.73 -11.62
C MET A 249 2.69 12.89 -12.33
N VAL A 250 2.42 14.02 -11.67
CA VAL A 250 1.73 15.18 -12.30
C VAL A 250 2.49 15.73 -13.51
N ALA A 251 1.78 16.35 -14.45
CA ALA A 251 2.40 17.00 -15.61
C ALA A 251 2.76 18.46 -15.33
N ASP A 252 2.05 19.12 -14.41
CA ASP A 252 2.22 20.53 -14.07
C ASP A 252 2.33 20.74 -12.54
N LEU A 253 3.15 21.70 -12.09
CA LEU A 253 3.34 22.00 -10.67
C LEU A 253 2.04 22.43 -9.96
N SER A 254 1.13 23.10 -10.66
CA SER A 254 -0.17 23.51 -10.13
C SER A 254 -1.11 22.34 -9.88
N GLU A 255 -0.80 21.13 -10.36
CA GLU A 255 -1.56 19.91 -10.08
C GLU A 255 -1.23 19.29 -8.71
N MET A 256 -0.01 19.48 -8.18
CA MET A 256 0.45 18.89 -6.91
C MET A 256 -0.44 19.24 -5.71
N VAL A 257 -0.76 18.27 -4.85
CA VAL A 257 -1.64 18.49 -3.69
C VAL A 257 -0.89 18.69 -2.37
N GLN A 258 0.30 18.09 -2.21
CA GLN A 258 1.10 18.14 -0.98
C GLN A 258 2.13 19.26 -0.99
N ARG A 259 2.48 19.78 0.20
CA ARG A 259 3.47 20.85 0.39
C ARG A 259 4.77 20.41 1.09
N GLY A 260 5.04 19.10 1.12
CA GLY A 260 6.25 18.52 1.74
C GLY A 260 5.99 17.74 3.03
N HIS A 261 7.07 17.19 3.60
CA HIS A 261 7.04 16.18 4.65
C HIS A 261 7.80 16.66 5.89
N TYR A 262 7.16 17.48 6.73
CA TYR A 262 7.82 18.17 7.84
C TYR A 262 7.60 17.50 9.19
N TYR A 263 6.33 17.37 9.61
CA TYR A 263 5.97 16.70 10.86
C TYR A 263 4.77 15.77 10.66
N ALA A 264 4.91 14.52 11.08
CA ALA A 264 3.80 13.57 11.17
C ALA A 264 3.69 12.95 12.57
N ILE A 265 2.46 12.89 13.08
CA ILE A 265 2.09 12.00 14.17
C ILE A 265 1.29 10.85 13.58
N VAL A 266 1.65 9.61 13.94
CA VAL A 266 0.90 8.41 13.57
C VAL A 266 0.13 7.91 14.79
N ASP A 267 -1.21 8.02 14.79
CA ASP A 267 -2.02 7.31 15.78
C ASP A 267 -2.04 5.81 15.46
N GLU A 268 -2.13 5.00 16.50
CA GLU A 268 -2.11 3.53 16.43
C GLU A 268 -0.89 3.01 15.63
N VAL A 269 0.26 3.64 15.87
CA VAL A 269 1.53 3.49 15.12
C VAL A 269 2.00 2.04 14.95
N ASP A 270 1.65 1.15 15.87
CA ASP A 270 2.00 -0.27 15.82
C ASP A 270 1.20 -1.09 14.81
N SER A 271 0.14 -0.56 14.22
CA SER A 271 -0.45 -1.17 13.02
C SER A 271 -0.05 -0.46 11.75
N VAL A 272 -0.04 0.87 11.72
CA VAL A 272 0.33 1.62 10.51
C VAL A 272 1.76 1.27 10.08
N LEU A 273 2.72 1.26 11.02
CA LEU A 273 4.14 1.05 10.72
C LEU A 273 4.63 -0.40 10.82
N ILE A 274 3.81 -1.35 11.28
CA ILE A 274 4.18 -2.78 11.47
C ILE A 274 3.18 -3.77 10.85
N ASP A 275 1.86 -3.55 10.93
CA ASP A 275 0.86 -4.45 10.33
C ASP A 275 0.63 -4.14 8.85
N GLU A 276 0.26 -2.90 8.53
CA GLU A 276 -0.04 -2.46 7.16
C GLU A 276 1.23 -2.34 6.32
N ALA A 277 2.36 -2.05 6.97
CA ALA A 277 3.72 -2.04 6.41
C ALA A 277 4.22 -3.42 5.88
N ARG A 278 3.37 -4.45 5.86
CA ARG A 278 3.58 -5.69 5.11
C ARG A 278 3.37 -5.50 3.59
N THR A 279 2.53 -4.56 3.18
CA THR A 279 2.24 -4.28 1.76
C THR A 279 2.74 -2.88 1.34
N PRO A 280 3.44 -2.72 0.20
CA PRO A 280 3.69 -1.41 -0.36
C PRO A 280 2.40 -0.76 -0.89
N LEU A 281 2.43 0.55 -1.06
CA LEU A 281 1.43 1.30 -1.82
C LEU A 281 1.85 1.27 -3.30
N ILE A 282 0.95 0.86 -4.19
CA ILE A 282 1.22 0.69 -5.62
C ILE A 282 0.09 1.39 -6.40
N ILE A 283 0.46 2.24 -7.35
CA ILE A 283 -0.41 2.68 -8.44
C ILE A 283 -0.02 1.90 -9.69
N SER A 284 -0.98 1.20 -10.28
CA SER A 284 -0.83 0.47 -11.54
C SER A 284 -1.88 0.92 -12.55
N GLY A 285 -1.50 0.96 -13.82
CA GLY A 285 -2.40 1.30 -14.93
C GLY A 285 -2.40 0.22 -16.02
N PRO A 286 -3.45 0.17 -16.87
CA PRO A 286 -3.64 -0.90 -17.84
C PRO A 286 -2.54 -0.91 -18.90
N VAL A 287 -2.10 -2.11 -19.28
CA VAL A 287 -1.18 -2.35 -20.40
C VAL A 287 -1.98 -2.43 -21.71
N SER A 288 -1.35 -2.09 -22.83
CA SER A 288 -1.93 -2.16 -24.18
C SER A 288 -1.75 -3.53 -24.87
N SER A 289 -1.52 -4.60 -24.11
CA SER A 289 -1.24 -5.95 -24.60
C SER A 289 -2.51 -6.78 -24.78
N THR A 290 -2.42 -7.87 -25.56
CA THR A 290 -3.51 -8.83 -25.82
C THR A 290 -3.45 -10.09 -24.94
N THR A 291 -2.78 -10.01 -23.79
CA THR A 291 -2.51 -11.17 -22.92
C THR A 291 -3.77 -11.73 -22.26
N ASP A 292 -4.79 -10.90 -22.03
CA ASP A 292 -5.99 -11.24 -21.24
C ASP A 292 -6.79 -12.43 -21.81
N GLU A 293 -6.88 -12.53 -23.14
CA GLU A 293 -7.57 -13.62 -23.83
C GLU A 293 -6.93 -14.99 -23.53
N LYS A 294 -5.60 -15.02 -23.30
CA LYS A 294 -4.85 -16.25 -22.99
C LYS A 294 -5.27 -16.86 -21.64
N PHE A 295 -5.62 -16.04 -20.64
CA PHE A 295 -6.14 -16.55 -19.35
C PHE A 295 -7.48 -17.27 -19.55
N VAL A 296 -8.35 -16.71 -20.39
CA VAL A 296 -9.66 -17.29 -20.72
C VAL A 296 -9.49 -18.60 -21.53
N GLU A 297 -8.55 -18.65 -22.47
CA GLU A 297 -8.24 -19.87 -23.26
C GLU A 297 -7.66 -21.01 -22.39
N MET A 298 -6.74 -20.67 -21.48
CA MET A 298 -6.01 -21.67 -20.69
C MET A 298 -6.79 -22.19 -19.49
N ASN A 299 -7.72 -21.41 -18.91
CA ASN A 299 -8.50 -21.79 -17.73
C ASN A 299 -9.23 -23.15 -17.87
N PRO A 300 -9.97 -23.46 -18.96
CA PRO A 300 -10.57 -24.79 -19.18
C PRO A 300 -9.57 -25.95 -19.29
N ARG A 301 -8.28 -25.69 -19.56
CA ARG A 301 -7.21 -26.71 -19.52
C ARG A 301 -6.75 -26.93 -18.08
N VAL A 302 -6.44 -25.85 -17.35
CA VAL A 302 -5.98 -25.91 -15.95
C VAL A 302 -7.04 -26.46 -15.02
N ARG A 303 -8.31 -26.10 -15.21
CA ARG A 303 -9.42 -26.65 -14.43
C ARG A 303 -9.51 -28.18 -14.53
N ARG A 304 -9.31 -28.76 -15.73
CA ARG A 304 -9.30 -30.22 -15.92
C ARG A 304 -8.12 -30.90 -15.19
N LEU A 305 -6.97 -30.23 -15.14
CA LEU A 305 -5.78 -30.66 -14.39
C LEU A 305 -6.06 -30.70 -12.87
N VAL A 306 -6.66 -29.64 -12.33
CA VAL A 306 -7.08 -29.55 -10.90
C VAL A 306 -8.14 -30.61 -10.57
N GLU A 307 -9.15 -30.80 -11.43
CA GLU A 307 -10.17 -31.84 -11.25
C GLU A 307 -9.60 -33.26 -11.36
N ALA A 308 -8.49 -33.48 -12.08
CA ALA A 308 -7.76 -34.76 -12.09
C ALA A 308 -6.95 -34.97 -10.80
N GLN A 309 -6.20 -33.96 -10.35
CA GLN A 309 -5.47 -33.97 -9.08
C GLN A 309 -6.40 -34.23 -7.89
N ALA A 310 -7.54 -33.54 -7.79
CA ALA A 310 -8.50 -33.70 -6.70
C ALA A 310 -9.11 -35.12 -6.61
N ARG A 311 -9.26 -35.81 -7.75
CA ARG A 311 -9.67 -37.22 -7.81
C ARG A 311 -8.54 -38.15 -7.35
N LEU A 312 -7.31 -37.90 -7.80
CA LEU A 312 -6.11 -38.63 -7.36
C LEU A 312 -5.90 -38.52 -5.84
N VAL A 313 -5.95 -37.31 -5.27
CA VAL A 313 -5.82 -37.09 -3.81
C VAL A 313 -6.93 -37.80 -3.04
N ASN A 314 -8.18 -37.80 -3.53
CA ASN A 314 -9.25 -38.55 -2.86
C ASN A 314 -8.99 -40.05 -2.82
N ALA A 315 -8.35 -40.64 -3.83
CA ALA A 315 -7.92 -42.03 -3.81
C ALA A 315 -6.77 -42.25 -2.81
N ILE A 316 -5.70 -41.44 -2.89
CA ILE A 316 -4.52 -41.53 -2.01
C ILE A 316 -4.90 -41.39 -0.53
N VAL A 317 -5.76 -40.42 -0.18
CA VAL A 317 -6.21 -40.20 1.20
C VAL A 317 -7.09 -41.35 1.71
N SER A 318 -7.93 -41.93 0.84
CA SER A 318 -8.76 -43.09 1.22
C SER A 318 -7.90 -44.36 1.41
N GLU A 319 -6.82 -44.50 0.64
CA GLU A 319 -5.83 -45.56 0.81
C GLU A 319 -4.99 -45.38 2.08
N ALA A 320 -4.55 -44.15 2.38
CA ALA A 320 -3.91 -43.83 3.65
C ALA A 320 -4.80 -44.20 4.84
N GLU A 321 -6.09 -43.85 4.82
CA GLU A 321 -7.04 -44.25 5.87
C GLU A 321 -7.23 -45.78 5.97
N ARG A 322 -7.09 -46.52 4.86
CA ARG A 322 -7.13 -47.98 4.86
C ARG A 322 -5.87 -48.59 5.48
N LEU A 323 -4.70 -48.11 5.09
CA LEU A 323 -3.40 -48.59 5.56
C LEU A 323 -3.13 -48.25 7.04
N LEU A 324 -3.56 -47.07 7.51
CA LEU A 324 -3.48 -46.67 8.93
C LEU A 324 -4.28 -47.57 9.89
N LYS A 325 -5.22 -48.37 9.38
CA LYS A 325 -5.98 -49.36 10.16
C LYS A 325 -5.31 -50.73 10.21
N SER A 326 -4.20 -50.92 9.49
CA SER A 326 -3.37 -52.13 9.56
C SER A 326 -2.37 -52.05 10.70
N SER A 327 -2.02 -53.22 11.27
CA SER A 327 -0.91 -53.35 12.24
C SER A 327 0.44 -53.69 11.58
N SER A 328 0.49 -53.76 10.25
CA SER A 328 1.73 -54.05 9.51
C SER A 328 2.68 -52.84 9.47
N LYS A 329 3.98 -53.09 9.63
CA LYS A 329 5.03 -52.06 9.49
C LYS A 329 5.14 -51.55 8.06
N ASP A 330 5.01 -52.44 7.08
CA ASP A 330 5.06 -52.13 5.64
C ASP A 330 3.86 -51.27 5.22
N ASP A 331 2.65 -51.59 5.71
CA ASP A 331 1.47 -50.73 5.49
C ASP A 331 1.62 -49.36 6.15
N ARG A 332 2.27 -49.27 7.33
CA ARG A 332 2.54 -47.99 8.00
C ARG A 332 3.55 -47.13 7.23
N GLU A 333 4.58 -47.73 6.63
CA GLU A 333 5.53 -47.01 5.77
C GLU A 333 4.85 -46.50 4.47
N LYS A 334 4.00 -47.33 3.85
CA LYS A 334 3.16 -46.94 2.71
C LYS A 334 2.13 -45.86 3.07
N ALA A 335 1.52 -45.92 4.26
CA ALA A 335 0.62 -44.89 4.75
C ALA A 335 1.36 -43.54 4.90
N GLY A 336 2.59 -43.54 5.42
CA GLY A 336 3.43 -42.34 5.50
C GLY A 336 3.68 -41.70 4.13
N LEU A 337 4.02 -42.51 3.11
CA LEU A 337 4.19 -42.02 1.74
C LEU A 337 2.89 -41.49 1.14
N ALA A 338 1.76 -42.18 1.34
CA ALA A 338 0.45 -41.73 0.88
C ALA A 338 0.03 -40.40 1.54
N LEU A 339 0.25 -40.23 2.84
CA LEU A 339 0.01 -38.98 3.55
C LEU A 339 0.89 -37.85 3.02
N LEU A 340 2.20 -38.09 2.80
CA LEU A 340 3.11 -37.09 2.26
C LEU A 340 2.73 -36.67 0.83
N ARG A 341 2.38 -37.64 -0.04
CA ARG A 341 1.88 -37.36 -1.39
C ARG A 341 0.58 -36.55 -1.38
N ALA A 342 -0.39 -36.92 -0.55
CA ALA A 342 -1.63 -36.16 -0.41
C ALA A 342 -1.38 -34.74 0.10
N TYR A 343 -0.44 -34.56 1.05
CA TYR A 343 -0.05 -33.26 1.59
C TYR A 343 0.63 -32.37 0.55
N ARG A 344 1.56 -32.90 -0.25
CA ARG A 344 2.21 -32.16 -1.35
C ARG A 344 1.28 -31.90 -2.55
N ALA A 345 0.20 -32.68 -2.69
CA ALA A 345 -0.75 -32.58 -3.79
C ALA A 345 -1.91 -31.60 -3.54
N MET A 346 -2.51 -31.62 -2.35
CA MET A 346 -3.57 -30.70 -1.88
C MET A 346 -3.58 -30.63 -0.33
N PRO A 347 -2.73 -29.81 0.30
CA PRO A 347 -2.62 -29.75 1.77
C PRO A 347 -3.89 -29.25 2.47
N LYS A 348 -4.64 -28.32 1.86
CA LYS A 348 -5.97 -27.87 2.32
C LYS A 348 -7.09 -28.94 2.21
N HIS A 349 -6.81 -30.20 1.82
CA HIS A 349 -7.85 -31.22 1.61
C HIS A 349 -8.53 -31.71 2.91
N LYS A 350 -9.85 -31.49 3.01
CA LYS A 350 -10.63 -31.67 4.25
C LYS A 350 -10.56 -33.08 4.87
N LYS A 351 -10.42 -34.15 4.08
CA LYS A 351 -10.22 -35.51 4.63
C LYS A 351 -8.81 -35.70 5.16
N LEU A 352 -7.80 -35.22 4.44
CA LEU A 352 -6.40 -35.30 4.86
C LEU A 352 -6.18 -34.53 6.16
N GLN A 353 -6.69 -33.29 6.26
CA GLN A 353 -6.65 -32.49 7.48
C GLN A 353 -7.22 -33.25 8.68
N LYS A 354 -8.35 -33.95 8.50
CA LYS A 354 -8.96 -34.78 9.56
C LYS A 354 -8.08 -35.97 9.98
N LEU A 355 -7.35 -36.61 9.06
CA LEU A 355 -6.38 -37.65 9.43
C LEU A 355 -5.19 -37.06 10.19
N LEU A 356 -4.68 -35.90 9.75
CA LEU A 356 -3.57 -35.19 10.39
C LEU A 356 -3.94 -34.55 11.75
N GLN A 357 -5.19 -34.62 12.21
CA GLN A 357 -5.55 -34.30 13.60
C GLN A 357 -5.01 -35.32 14.61
N ASP A 358 -4.75 -36.57 14.18
CA ASP A 358 -4.07 -37.55 15.02
C ASP A 358 -2.56 -37.27 15.11
N PRO A 359 -1.98 -37.07 16.30
CA PRO A 359 -0.55 -36.79 16.46
C PRO A 359 0.37 -37.89 15.91
N ASP A 360 -0.03 -39.16 15.98
CA ASP A 360 0.78 -40.27 15.47
C ASP A 360 0.79 -40.32 13.93
N THR A 361 -0.33 -39.99 13.30
CA THR A 361 -0.48 -39.83 11.85
C THR A 361 0.28 -38.60 11.33
N MET A 362 0.20 -37.45 12.03
CA MET A 362 1.01 -36.27 11.67
C MET A 362 2.50 -36.54 11.84
N LYS A 363 2.89 -37.21 12.94
CA LYS A 363 4.29 -37.59 13.20
C LYS A 363 4.82 -38.55 12.13
N LEU A 364 4.04 -39.55 11.72
CA LEU A 364 4.38 -40.47 10.64
C LEU A 364 4.65 -39.72 9.33
N MET A 365 3.77 -38.80 8.92
CA MET A 365 3.96 -37.99 7.72
C MET A 365 5.25 -37.16 7.78
N ARG A 366 5.57 -36.53 8.93
CA ARG A 366 6.83 -35.78 9.13
C ARG A 366 8.06 -36.68 9.13
N GLU A 367 7.97 -37.89 9.69
CA GLU A 367 9.07 -38.87 9.66
C GLU A 367 9.34 -39.36 8.23
N THR A 368 8.30 -39.48 7.39
CA THR A 368 8.44 -39.74 5.95
C THR A 368 8.98 -38.52 5.19
N GLU A 369 8.51 -37.29 5.46
CA GLU A 369 9.05 -36.05 4.88
C GLU A 369 10.57 -35.93 5.16
N LEU A 370 10.97 -36.13 6.41
CA LEU A 370 12.38 -36.14 6.85
C LEU A 370 13.19 -37.36 6.36
N TYR A 371 12.55 -38.37 5.79
CA TYR A 371 13.24 -39.46 5.08
C TYR A 371 13.54 -39.05 3.64
N TYR A 372 12.54 -38.57 2.90
CA TYR A 372 12.71 -38.15 1.50
C TYR A 372 13.51 -36.85 1.32
N LEU A 373 13.58 -35.98 2.34
CA LEU A 373 14.46 -34.79 2.38
C LEU A 373 15.93 -35.09 2.68
N ARG A 374 16.31 -36.34 3.01
CA ARG A 374 17.73 -36.72 3.18
C ARG A 374 18.46 -36.61 1.85
N ASP A 375 19.79 -36.50 1.95
CA ASP A 375 20.69 -36.44 0.80
C ASP A 375 20.25 -35.40 -0.25
N GLN A 376 19.93 -34.19 0.25
CA GLN A 376 19.47 -33.03 -0.51
C GLN A 376 18.15 -33.24 -1.29
N GLY A 377 17.27 -34.13 -0.82
CA GLY A 377 15.98 -34.36 -1.46
C GLY A 377 16.06 -35.20 -2.74
N ARG A 378 17.18 -35.90 -2.98
CA ARG A 378 17.42 -36.73 -4.18
C ARG A 378 16.28 -37.70 -4.52
N HIS A 379 15.56 -38.18 -3.52
CA HIS A 379 14.45 -39.14 -3.68
C HIS A 379 13.06 -38.49 -3.75
N MET A 380 12.94 -37.15 -3.71
CA MET A 380 11.65 -36.46 -3.73
C MET A 380 10.87 -36.67 -5.04
N HIS A 381 11.55 -36.90 -6.17
CA HIS A 381 10.93 -37.26 -7.44
C HIS A 381 9.99 -38.49 -7.32
N ILE A 382 10.36 -39.47 -6.49
CA ILE A 382 9.53 -40.66 -6.20
C ILE A 382 8.20 -40.27 -5.55
N VAL A 383 8.17 -39.18 -4.77
CA VAL A 383 6.95 -38.64 -4.16
C VAL A 383 6.10 -37.92 -5.21
N ASP A 384 6.75 -37.11 -6.05
CA ASP A 384 6.11 -36.09 -6.87
C ASP A 384 5.69 -36.56 -8.29
N GLU A 385 6.39 -37.52 -8.89
CA GLU A 385 6.12 -38.03 -10.26
C GLU A 385 4.73 -38.66 -10.41
N GLU A 386 4.16 -39.22 -9.34
CA GLU A 386 2.80 -39.76 -9.37
C GLU A 386 1.72 -38.66 -9.40
N LEU A 387 2.05 -37.43 -9.02
CA LEU A 387 1.12 -36.31 -8.97
C LEU A 387 1.03 -35.61 -10.34
N TYR A 388 -0.01 -34.79 -10.53
CA TYR A 388 -0.12 -33.93 -11.72
C TYR A 388 0.64 -32.61 -11.54
N TYR A 389 0.69 -32.11 -10.31
CA TYR A 389 1.50 -30.98 -9.88
C TYR A 389 1.77 -31.08 -8.37
N VAL A 390 2.66 -30.24 -7.87
CA VAL A 390 3.10 -30.18 -6.48
C VAL A 390 2.85 -28.77 -5.94
N ILE A 391 2.45 -28.64 -4.68
CA ILE A 391 2.25 -27.35 -3.99
C ILE A 391 3.24 -27.24 -2.84
N ASP A 392 3.97 -26.13 -2.76
CA ASP A 392 4.68 -25.73 -1.53
C ASP A 392 3.98 -24.53 -0.87
N GLU A 393 3.16 -24.79 0.16
CA GLU A 393 2.49 -23.74 0.95
C GLU A 393 3.45 -22.75 1.62
N LYS A 394 4.73 -23.10 1.85
CA LYS A 394 5.71 -22.21 2.53
C LYS A 394 6.31 -21.18 1.57
N ASN A 395 6.43 -21.55 0.29
CA ASN A 395 7.03 -20.73 -0.75
C ASN A 395 5.99 -20.20 -1.76
N HIS A 396 4.73 -20.65 -1.66
CA HIS A 396 3.61 -20.38 -2.58
C HIS A 396 3.88 -20.78 -4.05
N THR A 397 4.85 -21.66 -4.29
CA THR A 397 5.20 -22.19 -5.61
C THR A 397 4.36 -23.41 -5.98
N ILE A 398 4.16 -23.62 -7.29
CA ILE A 398 3.52 -24.81 -7.85
C ILE A 398 4.35 -25.35 -9.01
N ASP A 399 4.79 -26.60 -8.89
CA ASP A 399 5.60 -27.29 -9.90
C ASP A 399 4.75 -28.31 -10.67
N ILE A 400 4.76 -28.24 -12.00
CA ILE A 400 3.95 -29.11 -12.87
C ILE A 400 4.77 -30.35 -13.26
N SER A 401 4.27 -31.54 -12.96
CA SER A 401 4.95 -32.79 -13.34
C SER A 401 4.83 -33.05 -14.85
N GLU A 402 5.59 -34.01 -15.37
CA GLU A 402 5.43 -34.43 -16.78
C GLU A 402 4.00 -34.92 -17.06
N LYS A 403 3.44 -35.71 -16.14
CA LYS A 403 2.05 -36.18 -16.15
C LYS A 403 1.04 -35.02 -16.14
N GLY A 404 1.39 -33.89 -15.52
CA GLY A 404 0.63 -32.64 -15.61
C GLY A 404 0.71 -31.98 -16.99
N ARG A 405 1.92 -31.82 -17.54
CA ARG A 405 2.14 -31.25 -18.89
C ARG A 405 1.42 -32.05 -19.97
N GLN A 406 1.49 -33.38 -19.91
CA GLN A 406 0.79 -34.30 -20.82
C GLN A 406 -0.75 -34.17 -20.76
N LEU A 407 -1.34 -33.69 -19.65
CA LEU A 407 -2.79 -33.47 -19.52
C LEU A 407 -3.23 -32.05 -19.91
N LEU A 408 -2.30 -31.08 -19.91
CA LEU A 408 -2.53 -29.71 -20.39
C LEU A 408 -2.47 -29.60 -21.92
N ALA A 409 -1.60 -30.40 -22.53
CA ALA A 409 -1.53 -30.57 -23.98
C ALA A 409 -2.75 -31.35 -24.50
N THR A 410 -3.29 -30.91 -25.63
CA THR A 410 -4.30 -31.62 -26.41
C THR A 410 -3.61 -32.62 -27.33
N ALA A 411 -4.29 -33.70 -27.74
CA ALA A 411 -3.71 -34.79 -28.53
C ALA A 411 -3.12 -34.40 -29.91
N ASN A 412 -3.28 -33.15 -30.36
CA ASN A 412 -2.76 -32.61 -31.62
C ASN A 412 -1.74 -31.45 -31.41
N GLU A 413 -1.30 -31.18 -30.17
CA GLU A 413 -0.36 -30.10 -29.82
C GLU A 413 1.03 -30.66 -29.45
N ASP A 414 2.09 -29.85 -29.59
CA ASP A 414 3.47 -30.22 -29.18
C ASP A 414 3.53 -30.44 -27.66
N PRO A 415 3.91 -31.64 -27.16
CA PRO A 415 4.11 -31.88 -25.72
C PRO A 415 5.14 -30.94 -25.08
N ASN A 416 6.07 -30.40 -25.87
CA ASN A 416 7.08 -29.44 -25.42
C ASN A 416 6.56 -28.00 -25.38
N MET A 417 5.31 -27.70 -25.75
CA MET A 417 4.74 -26.34 -25.66
C MET A 417 4.83 -25.76 -24.23
N PHE A 418 4.80 -26.62 -23.20
CA PHE A 418 4.98 -26.25 -21.79
C PHE A 418 6.41 -26.52 -21.29
N VAL A 419 7.41 -26.45 -22.18
CA VAL A 419 8.85 -26.60 -21.89
C VAL A 419 9.61 -25.43 -22.50
N ILE A 420 10.32 -24.70 -21.66
CA ILE A 420 11.17 -23.57 -22.05
C ILE A 420 12.36 -24.10 -22.87
N PRO A 421 12.63 -23.57 -24.07
CA PRO A 421 13.79 -23.96 -24.86
C PRO A 421 15.09 -23.39 -24.25
N ASP A 422 16.16 -24.20 -24.26
CA ASP A 422 17.51 -23.73 -23.93
C ASP A 422 18.00 -22.75 -25.02
N ILE A 423 17.89 -21.44 -24.74
CA ILE A 423 18.36 -20.39 -25.64
C ILE A 423 19.87 -20.50 -25.85
N ALA A 424 20.66 -20.80 -24.82
CA ALA A 424 22.12 -20.77 -24.92
C ALA A 424 22.63 -21.86 -25.87
N ALA A 425 22.13 -23.09 -25.73
CA ALA A 425 22.45 -24.19 -26.63
C ALA A 425 21.95 -23.94 -28.06
N GLN A 426 20.72 -23.45 -28.23
CA GLN A 426 20.14 -23.23 -29.56
C GLN A 426 20.73 -22.02 -30.28
N MET A 427 21.04 -20.94 -29.56
CA MET A 427 21.68 -19.75 -30.15
C MET A 427 23.13 -20.04 -30.54
N SER A 428 23.88 -20.78 -29.71
CA SER A 428 25.21 -21.28 -30.09
C SER A 428 25.18 -22.16 -31.33
N ALA A 429 24.14 -23.01 -31.50
CA ALA A 429 23.94 -23.79 -32.71
C ALA A 429 23.59 -22.93 -33.95
N ILE A 430 22.76 -21.89 -33.81
CA ILE A 430 22.43 -20.94 -34.89
C ILE A 430 23.67 -20.12 -35.31
N GLU A 431 24.50 -19.71 -34.36
CA GLU A 431 25.74 -18.99 -34.62
C GLU A 431 26.81 -19.89 -35.27
N GLY A 432 26.95 -21.13 -34.78
CA GLY A 432 27.92 -22.11 -35.27
C GLY A 432 27.60 -22.74 -36.64
N ASP A 433 26.37 -22.63 -37.14
CA ASP A 433 25.97 -23.17 -38.46
C ASP A 433 26.62 -22.38 -39.61
N PRO A 434 27.53 -22.96 -40.43
CA PRO A 434 28.18 -22.26 -41.54
C PRO A 434 27.30 -22.14 -42.79
N THR A 435 26.10 -22.73 -42.81
CA THR A 435 25.22 -22.78 -43.99
C THR A 435 24.23 -21.62 -44.07
N LEU A 436 24.17 -20.75 -43.06
CA LEU A 436 23.20 -19.67 -42.92
C LEU A 436 23.82 -18.31 -43.19
N SER A 437 23.11 -17.46 -43.94
CA SER A 437 23.46 -16.04 -44.06
C SER A 437 23.27 -15.28 -42.74
N PRO A 438 23.92 -14.12 -42.53
CA PRO A 438 23.74 -13.30 -41.33
C PRO A 438 22.27 -12.91 -41.08
N GLU A 439 21.53 -12.58 -42.14
CA GLU A 439 20.10 -12.24 -42.06
C GLU A 439 19.24 -13.44 -41.60
N GLU A 440 19.55 -14.64 -42.08
CA GLU A 440 18.86 -15.86 -41.64
C GLU A 440 19.23 -16.27 -40.22
N LYS A 441 20.48 -16.03 -39.78
CA LYS A 441 20.87 -16.20 -38.38
C LYS A 441 20.09 -15.25 -37.48
N GLN A 442 19.97 -13.97 -37.85
CA GLN A 442 19.18 -13.02 -37.08
C GLN A 442 17.69 -13.43 -37.06
N ARG A 443 17.09 -13.75 -38.22
CA ARG A 443 15.69 -14.19 -38.28
C ARG A 443 15.42 -15.44 -37.43
N ARG A 444 16.35 -16.40 -37.37
CA ARG A 444 16.25 -17.58 -36.48
C ARG A 444 16.42 -17.22 -35.00
N LYS A 445 17.27 -16.25 -34.64
CA LYS A 445 17.35 -15.73 -33.27
C LYS A 445 16.04 -15.05 -32.87
N ASP A 446 15.50 -14.18 -33.72
CA ASP A 446 14.24 -13.46 -33.47
C ASP A 446 13.07 -14.44 -33.30
N GLU A 447 13.01 -15.50 -34.12
CA GLU A 447 12.02 -16.57 -34.02
C GLU A 447 12.19 -17.42 -32.75
N LEU A 448 13.43 -17.72 -32.34
CA LEU A 448 13.73 -18.40 -31.08
C LEU A 448 13.32 -17.55 -29.87
N TYR A 449 13.61 -16.24 -29.87
CA TYR A 449 13.17 -15.32 -28.81
C TYR A 449 11.64 -15.20 -28.76
N ARG A 450 10.96 -15.09 -29.92
CA ARG A 450 9.48 -15.09 -29.99
C ARG A 450 8.88 -16.37 -29.42
N LEU A 451 9.44 -17.54 -29.78
CA LEU A 451 8.98 -18.84 -29.29
C LEU A 451 9.25 -19.00 -27.78
N TYR A 452 10.39 -18.52 -27.28
CA TYR A 452 10.70 -18.50 -25.86
C TYR A 452 9.70 -17.64 -25.09
N ALA A 453 9.45 -16.40 -25.54
CA ALA A 453 8.48 -15.49 -24.92
C ALA A 453 7.06 -16.10 -24.90
N GLU A 454 6.58 -16.63 -26.03
CA GLU A 454 5.24 -17.24 -26.10
C GLU A 454 5.09 -18.46 -25.17
N ARG A 455 6.15 -19.27 -25.03
CA ARG A 455 6.16 -20.42 -24.10
C ARG A 455 6.25 -19.96 -22.65
N SER A 456 7.04 -18.93 -22.36
CA SER A 456 7.13 -18.31 -21.02
C SER A 456 5.77 -17.80 -20.56
N ASP A 457 5.10 -16.98 -21.38
CA ASP A 457 3.72 -16.49 -21.16
C ASP A 457 2.77 -17.64 -20.82
N ARG A 458 2.74 -18.69 -21.65
CA ARG A 458 1.84 -19.85 -21.48
C ARG A 458 2.11 -20.59 -20.17
N ILE A 459 3.37 -20.81 -19.81
CA ILE A 459 3.77 -21.46 -18.56
C ILE A 459 3.39 -20.59 -17.35
N HIS A 460 3.63 -19.28 -17.44
CA HIS A 460 3.28 -18.31 -16.40
C HIS A 460 1.78 -18.29 -16.13
N ILE A 461 0.96 -18.13 -17.17
CA ILE A 461 -0.51 -18.14 -17.09
C ILE A 461 -1.03 -19.43 -16.45
N VAL A 462 -0.47 -20.59 -16.81
CA VAL A 462 -0.82 -21.88 -16.21
C VAL A 462 -0.43 -21.93 -14.73
N SER A 463 0.73 -21.39 -14.35
CA SER A 463 1.18 -21.29 -12.96
C SER A 463 0.22 -20.44 -12.12
N GLN A 464 -0.12 -19.23 -12.59
CA GLN A 464 -1.06 -18.35 -11.88
C GLN A 464 -2.47 -18.94 -11.79
N LEU A 465 -2.96 -19.63 -12.84
CA LEU A 465 -4.23 -20.35 -12.79
C LEU A 465 -4.20 -21.50 -11.77
N LEU A 466 -3.12 -22.29 -11.72
CA LEU A 466 -2.95 -23.34 -10.70
C LEU A 466 -2.89 -22.77 -9.29
N ARG A 467 -2.20 -21.63 -9.11
CA ARG A 467 -2.07 -20.88 -7.86
C ARG A 467 -3.43 -20.35 -7.40
N ALA A 468 -4.17 -19.69 -8.29
CA ALA A 468 -5.54 -19.24 -8.08
C ALA A 468 -6.49 -20.41 -7.71
N TYR A 469 -6.38 -21.56 -8.36
CA TYR A 469 -7.20 -22.73 -8.02
C TYR A 469 -6.82 -23.40 -6.69
N SER A 470 -5.53 -23.49 -6.37
CA SER A 470 -5.02 -24.38 -5.31
C SER A 470 -4.71 -23.69 -3.98
N LEU A 471 -4.42 -22.39 -3.99
CA LEU A 471 -4.06 -21.63 -2.78
C LEU A 471 -5.14 -20.62 -2.38
N TYR A 472 -5.77 -19.92 -3.33
CA TYR A 472 -6.73 -18.83 -3.05
C TYR A 472 -8.19 -19.32 -3.02
N GLU A 473 -8.85 -19.22 -1.87
CA GLU A 473 -10.25 -19.57 -1.65
C GLU A 473 -11.17 -18.34 -1.61
N ARG A 474 -12.37 -18.52 -2.16
CA ARG A 474 -13.41 -17.49 -2.16
C ARG A 474 -14.01 -17.34 -0.77
N ASP A 475 -14.33 -16.10 -0.42
CA ASP A 475 -14.80 -15.64 0.89
C ASP A 475 -13.75 -15.78 2.02
N VAL A 476 -12.49 -16.07 1.67
CA VAL A 476 -11.31 -16.06 2.56
C VAL A 476 -10.30 -15.02 2.09
N GLU A 477 -9.50 -15.28 1.06
CA GLU A 477 -8.49 -14.35 0.54
C GLU A 477 -9.07 -13.30 -0.44
N TYR A 478 -10.28 -13.53 -0.99
CA TYR A 478 -11.01 -12.57 -1.83
C TYR A 478 -12.53 -12.81 -1.85
N VAL A 479 -13.30 -11.83 -2.31
CA VAL A 479 -14.75 -11.95 -2.59
C VAL A 479 -15.06 -11.55 -4.03
N VAL A 480 -16.19 -12.04 -4.56
CA VAL A 480 -16.73 -11.58 -5.86
C VAL A 480 -17.96 -10.72 -5.60
N GLN A 481 -17.91 -9.46 -6.04
CA GLN A 481 -18.98 -8.45 -5.90
C GLN A 481 -19.10 -7.63 -7.18
N ASP A 482 -20.31 -7.24 -7.57
CA ASP A 482 -20.57 -6.36 -8.72
C ASP A 482 -19.93 -6.83 -10.05
N ASN A 483 -19.78 -8.16 -10.19
CA ASN A 483 -19.03 -8.82 -11.26
C ASN A 483 -17.55 -8.37 -11.38
N LYS A 484 -16.90 -8.18 -10.23
CA LYS A 484 -15.45 -8.00 -10.05
C LYS A 484 -14.93 -8.84 -8.89
N VAL A 485 -13.64 -9.16 -8.93
CA VAL A 485 -12.89 -9.70 -7.78
C VAL A 485 -12.46 -8.54 -6.89
N LYS A 486 -12.69 -8.63 -5.57
CA LYS A 486 -12.16 -7.67 -4.59
C LYS A 486 -11.37 -8.43 -3.52
N ILE A 487 -10.15 -7.98 -3.24
CA ILE A 487 -9.25 -8.62 -2.25
C ILE A 487 -9.81 -8.45 -0.84
N VAL A 488 -9.65 -9.48 -0.01
CA VAL A 488 -9.94 -9.41 1.43
C VAL A 488 -8.63 -9.44 2.20
N ASP A 489 -8.48 -8.52 3.16
CA ASP A 489 -7.41 -8.57 4.16
C ASP A 489 -7.70 -9.71 5.15
N GLU A 490 -6.88 -10.76 5.11
CA GLU A 490 -6.96 -11.94 5.99
C GLU A 490 -6.99 -11.57 7.49
N PHE A 491 -6.33 -10.49 7.90
CA PHE A 491 -6.20 -10.07 9.29
C PHE A 491 -7.35 -9.18 9.76
N THR A 492 -8.15 -8.59 8.87
CA THR A 492 -9.25 -7.69 9.27
C THR A 492 -10.62 -8.05 8.68
N GLY A 493 -10.69 -8.91 7.66
CA GLY A 493 -11.93 -9.20 6.93
C GLY A 493 -12.45 -8.03 6.09
N ARG A 494 -11.64 -6.97 5.92
CA ARG A 494 -11.94 -5.79 5.10
C ARG A 494 -11.76 -6.10 3.63
N ILE A 495 -12.61 -5.49 2.81
CA ILE A 495 -12.42 -5.44 1.36
C ILE A 495 -11.43 -4.32 1.06
N LEU A 496 -10.34 -4.62 0.36
CA LEU A 496 -9.32 -3.66 -0.02
C LEU A 496 -9.66 -3.08 -1.41
N GLU A 497 -10.46 -2.02 -1.44
CA GLU A 497 -10.86 -1.38 -2.70
C GLU A 497 -9.65 -0.74 -3.41
N GLY A 498 -9.68 -0.74 -4.75
CA GLY A 498 -8.58 -0.30 -5.59
C GLY A 498 -7.37 -1.25 -5.67
N ARG A 499 -7.29 -2.30 -4.85
CA ARG A 499 -6.17 -3.26 -4.87
C ARG A 499 -6.47 -4.49 -5.75
N ARG A 500 -5.55 -4.80 -6.67
CA ARG A 500 -5.50 -6.06 -7.44
C ARG A 500 -4.28 -6.89 -7.00
N TYR A 501 -4.25 -8.17 -7.34
CA TYR A 501 -3.06 -9.02 -7.14
C TYR A 501 -2.12 -8.78 -8.33
N SER A 502 -0.81 -8.71 -8.07
CA SER A 502 0.21 -8.54 -9.11
C SER A 502 0.35 -9.80 -9.98
N ASP A 503 1.19 -9.71 -11.01
CA ASP A 503 1.78 -10.89 -11.65
C ASP A 503 0.75 -11.85 -12.27
N GLY A 504 -0.26 -11.30 -12.95
CA GLY A 504 -1.33 -12.09 -13.61
C GLY A 504 -2.27 -12.86 -12.68
N LEU A 505 -2.03 -12.88 -11.36
CA LEU A 505 -2.79 -13.67 -10.40
C LEU A 505 -4.23 -13.18 -10.24
N HIS A 506 -4.47 -11.87 -10.36
CA HIS A 506 -5.83 -11.33 -10.27
C HIS A 506 -6.69 -11.77 -11.45
N GLN A 507 -6.12 -11.72 -12.66
CA GLN A 507 -6.71 -12.20 -13.91
C GLN A 507 -6.95 -13.73 -13.87
N ALA A 508 -6.04 -14.47 -13.24
CA ALA A 508 -6.23 -15.90 -12.99
C ALA A 508 -7.40 -16.20 -12.04
N ILE A 509 -7.63 -15.35 -11.03
CA ILE A 509 -8.78 -15.47 -10.11
C ILE A 509 -10.09 -15.02 -10.80
N GLU A 510 -10.05 -13.93 -11.59
CA GLU A 510 -11.19 -13.49 -12.42
C GLU A 510 -11.61 -14.59 -13.40
N ALA A 511 -10.66 -15.17 -14.14
CA ALA A 511 -10.90 -16.30 -15.04
C ALA A 511 -11.44 -17.53 -14.29
N LYS A 512 -10.84 -17.92 -13.15
CA LYS A 512 -11.29 -19.03 -12.30
C LYS A 512 -12.77 -18.93 -11.92
N GLU A 513 -13.21 -17.73 -11.51
CA GLU A 513 -14.58 -17.47 -11.05
C GLU A 513 -15.56 -17.15 -12.19
N GLY A 514 -15.10 -17.05 -13.44
CA GLY A 514 -15.92 -16.72 -14.61
C GLY A 514 -16.31 -15.23 -14.69
N VAL A 515 -15.52 -14.37 -14.06
CA VAL A 515 -15.65 -12.91 -14.07
C VAL A 515 -15.02 -12.34 -15.35
N HIS A 516 -15.35 -11.09 -15.71
CA HIS A 516 -14.63 -10.40 -16.78
C HIS A 516 -13.17 -10.19 -16.36
N VAL A 517 -12.24 -10.76 -17.11
CA VAL A 517 -10.81 -10.52 -16.92
C VAL A 517 -10.50 -9.09 -17.38
N GLU A 518 -10.18 -8.20 -16.45
CA GLU A 518 -9.76 -6.83 -16.81
C GLU A 518 -8.26 -6.80 -17.11
N ARG A 519 -7.87 -5.94 -18.07
CA ARG A 519 -6.50 -5.83 -18.59
C ARG A 519 -5.42 -5.94 -17.53
N ASP A 520 -4.30 -6.58 -17.91
CA ASP A 520 -3.10 -6.56 -17.09
C ASP A 520 -2.61 -5.14 -16.76
N THR A 521 -1.98 -4.98 -15.60
CA THR A 521 -1.69 -3.67 -15.01
C THR A 521 -0.23 -3.53 -14.58
N GLN A 522 0.52 -2.68 -15.30
CA GLN A 522 1.91 -2.36 -15.00
C GLN A 522 2.00 -1.39 -13.81
N THR A 523 2.96 -1.62 -12.91
CA THR A 523 3.33 -0.69 -11.83
C THR A 523 3.80 0.65 -12.43
N TYR A 524 3.08 1.74 -12.18
CA TYR A 524 3.47 3.09 -12.61
C TYR A 524 4.25 3.82 -11.50
N ALA A 525 3.84 3.62 -10.25
CA ALA A 525 4.51 4.19 -9.08
C ALA A 525 4.31 3.29 -7.85
N THR A 526 5.33 3.15 -7.01
CA THR A 526 5.30 2.29 -5.82
C THR A 526 6.17 2.86 -4.70
N ILE A 527 5.74 2.75 -3.44
CA ILE A 527 6.54 3.07 -2.25
C ILE A 527 6.10 2.20 -1.05
N THR A 528 7.05 1.75 -0.23
CA THR A 528 6.71 1.12 1.06
C THR A 528 6.28 2.15 2.09
N ILE A 529 5.36 1.77 2.99
CA ILE A 529 4.95 2.62 4.13
C ILE A 529 6.18 3.01 4.99
N GLN A 530 7.15 2.10 5.11
CA GLN A 530 8.45 2.31 5.74
C GLN A 530 9.18 3.52 5.15
N ASN A 531 9.35 3.55 3.82
CA ASN A 531 10.11 4.61 3.15
C ASN A 531 9.30 5.89 2.98
N TYR A 532 7.96 5.80 2.81
CA TYR A 532 7.09 6.98 2.84
C TYR A 532 7.22 7.75 4.17
N PHE A 533 7.13 7.06 5.31
CA PHE A 533 7.26 7.75 6.61
C PHE A 533 8.68 8.22 6.94
N ARG A 534 9.71 7.70 6.25
CA ARG A 534 11.09 8.22 6.34
C ARG A 534 11.31 9.54 5.60
N LEU A 535 10.36 9.99 4.76
CA LEU A 535 10.41 11.31 4.12
C LEU A 535 10.20 12.47 5.12
N TYR A 536 9.60 12.21 6.29
CA TYR A 536 9.28 13.25 7.27
C TYR A 536 10.51 13.69 8.06
N ARG A 537 10.85 15.00 8.00
CA ARG A 537 11.93 15.61 8.80
C ARG A 537 11.80 15.32 10.31
N LYS A 538 10.56 15.21 10.82
CA LYS A 538 10.27 14.66 12.16
C LYS A 538 9.04 13.75 12.12
N LEU A 539 9.21 12.52 12.59
CA LEU A 539 8.15 11.51 12.72
C LEU A 539 7.90 11.23 14.20
N ALA A 540 6.65 11.03 14.59
CA ALA A 540 6.24 10.63 15.94
C ALA A 540 5.06 9.66 15.87
N GLY A 541 4.72 9.01 16.98
CA GLY A 541 3.56 8.12 17.02
C GLY A 541 3.02 7.80 18.40
N MET A 542 1.80 7.31 18.46
CA MET A 542 1.16 6.93 19.72
C MET A 542 0.38 5.62 19.58
N THR A 543 0.40 4.79 20.62
CA THR A 543 -0.33 3.51 20.68
C THR A 543 -0.46 3.06 22.13
N GLY A 544 -1.27 2.05 22.41
CA GLY A 544 -1.28 1.35 23.69
C GLY A 544 -0.24 0.23 23.81
N THR A 545 0.49 -0.10 22.74
CA THR A 545 1.37 -1.30 22.69
C THR A 545 2.55 -1.16 21.71
N ALA A 546 3.61 -0.43 22.09
CA ALA A 546 4.84 -0.25 21.28
C ALA A 546 6.08 -0.96 21.86
N GLU A 547 6.16 -1.18 23.17
CA GLU A 547 7.33 -1.70 23.88
C GLU A 547 7.84 -3.04 23.30
N THR A 548 6.94 -3.90 22.81
CA THR A 548 7.31 -5.19 22.21
C THR A 548 8.10 -5.03 20.92
N GLU A 549 7.78 -4.03 20.10
CA GLU A 549 8.40 -3.76 18.79
C GLU A 549 9.40 -2.58 18.84
N ALA A 550 9.77 -2.09 20.02
CA ALA A 550 10.66 -0.92 20.19
C ALA A 550 12.01 -1.06 19.45
N ALA A 551 12.49 -2.29 19.28
CA ALA A 551 13.69 -2.58 18.51
C ALA A 551 13.48 -2.45 16.98
N GLU A 552 12.29 -2.75 16.46
CA GLU A 552 11.92 -2.58 15.05
C GLU A 552 11.69 -1.09 14.74
N PHE A 553 10.93 -0.38 15.58
CA PHE A 553 10.73 1.07 15.45
C PHE A 553 12.05 1.85 15.38
N TYR A 554 13.02 1.54 16.24
CA TYR A 554 14.33 2.19 16.20
C TYR A 554 15.19 1.74 15.00
N GLN A 555 15.18 0.45 14.64
CA GLN A 555 15.96 -0.06 13.50
C GLN A 555 15.48 0.52 12.16
N ILE A 556 14.17 0.58 11.92
CA ILE A 556 13.59 1.07 10.67
C ILE A 556 13.48 2.61 10.70
N TYR A 557 12.73 3.15 11.65
CA TYR A 557 12.30 4.56 11.64
C TYR A 557 13.11 5.49 12.54
N LYS A 558 14.09 4.97 13.31
CA LYS A 558 14.81 5.69 14.39
C LYS A 558 13.91 6.18 15.52
N LEU A 559 12.65 5.75 15.55
CA LEU A 559 11.68 6.10 16.58
C LEU A 559 12.01 5.39 17.89
N ASP A 560 12.22 6.18 18.93
CA ASP A 560 12.48 5.68 20.28
C ASP A 560 11.15 5.58 21.07
N VAL A 561 10.91 4.47 21.76
CA VAL A 561 9.67 4.24 22.52
C VAL A 561 9.84 4.73 23.97
N VAL A 562 8.84 5.47 24.47
CA VAL A 562 8.73 5.91 25.87
C VAL A 562 7.37 5.47 26.42
N VAL A 563 7.38 4.71 27.53
CA VAL A 563 6.16 4.24 28.19
C VAL A 563 5.68 5.29 29.19
N ILE A 564 4.50 5.86 28.93
CA ILE A 564 3.86 6.87 29.76
C ILE A 564 3.05 6.17 30.88
N PRO A 565 3.15 6.61 32.15
CA PRO A 565 2.32 6.06 33.22
C PRO A 565 0.83 6.38 33.01
N THR A 566 -0.06 5.48 33.40
CA THR A 566 -1.51 5.74 33.39
C THR A 566 -1.90 6.78 34.45
N ASN A 567 -2.91 7.58 34.16
CA ASN A 567 -3.42 8.62 35.08
C ASN A 567 -3.93 8.02 36.41
N LYS A 568 -4.47 6.79 36.35
CA LYS A 568 -4.92 5.99 37.50
C LYS A 568 -4.35 4.57 37.41
N PRO A 569 -4.10 3.87 38.54
CA PRO A 569 -3.56 2.52 38.51
C PRO A 569 -4.57 1.51 37.93
N VAL A 570 -4.11 0.62 37.05
CA VAL A 570 -4.95 -0.41 36.43
C VAL A 570 -5.24 -1.53 37.45
N ILE A 571 -6.53 -1.75 37.76
CA ILE A 571 -7.00 -2.78 38.71
C ILE A 571 -7.65 -4.01 38.04
N ARG A 572 -7.51 -4.13 36.71
CA ARG A 572 -8.06 -5.25 35.91
C ARG A 572 -7.45 -6.58 36.34
N LYS A 573 -8.29 -7.62 36.45
CA LYS A 573 -7.86 -8.99 36.75
C LYS A 573 -7.61 -9.78 35.45
N ASP A 574 -6.35 -9.96 35.10
CA ASP A 574 -5.96 -10.81 33.98
C ASP A 574 -5.69 -12.24 34.48
N TYR A 575 -6.44 -13.21 33.97
CA TYR A 575 -6.40 -14.61 34.38
C TYR A 575 -5.50 -15.46 33.46
N ASP A 576 -4.99 -16.60 33.98
CA ASP A 576 -4.20 -17.57 33.22
C ASP A 576 -5.07 -18.30 32.18
N ASP A 577 -4.50 -18.62 31.01
CA ASP A 577 -5.22 -19.15 29.84
C ASP A 577 -5.87 -20.53 30.07
N LEU A 578 -7.10 -20.71 29.57
CA LEU A 578 -7.81 -21.99 29.56
C LEU A 578 -7.57 -22.72 28.24
N ILE A 579 -6.92 -23.87 28.29
CA ILE A 579 -6.55 -24.64 27.09
C ILE A 579 -7.42 -25.90 27.00
N TYR A 580 -8.01 -26.13 25.83
CA TYR A 580 -8.92 -27.24 25.52
C TYR A 580 -8.34 -28.14 24.42
N ARG A 581 -8.80 -29.39 24.33
CA ARG A 581 -8.33 -30.32 23.30
C ARG A 581 -8.87 -29.96 21.91
N THR A 582 -10.13 -29.53 21.82
CA THR A 582 -10.83 -29.22 20.55
C THR A 582 -11.45 -27.81 20.54
N LYS A 583 -11.67 -27.23 19.34
CA LYS A 583 -12.39 -25.95 19.19
C LYS A 583 -13.85 -26.08 19.67
N ARG A 584 -14.44 -27.29 19.66
CA ARG A 584 -15.81 -27.54 20.15
C ARG A 584 -15.93 -27.37 21.67
N GLU A 585 -15.03 -27.97 22.44
CA GLU A 585 -15.00 -27.78 23.90
C GLU A 585 -14.74 -26.30 24.24
N LYS A 586 -13.77 -25.69 23.55
CA LYS A 586 -13.43 -24.26 23.67
C LYS A 586 -14.66 -23.35 23.51
N TYR A 587 -15.44 -23.52 22.44
CA TYR A 587 -16.62 -22.68 22.19
C TYR A 587 -17.77 -22.93 23.17
N ASN A 588 -17.98 -24.17 23.64
CA ASN A 588 -18.96 -24.43 24.70
C ASN A 588 -18.58 -23.67 25.99
N ALA A 589 -17.34 -23.80 26.45
CA ALA A 589 -16.87 -23.15 27.67
C ALA A 589 -16.87 -21.60 27.58
N VAL A 590 -16.59 -21.04 26.40
CA VAL A 590 -16.77 -19.60 26.12
C VAL A 590 -18.23 -19.17 26.33
N ILE A 591 -19.20 -19.96 25.89
CA ILE A 591 -20.63 -19.64 26.04
C ILE A 591 -21.09 -19.77 27.50
N GLU A 592 -20.62 -20.79 28.21
CA GLU A 592 -20.89 -20.96 29.65
C GLU A 592 -20.34 -19.78 30.48
N GLU A 593 -19.12 -19.31 30.16
CA GLU A 593 -18.57 -18.11 30.81
C GLU A 593 -19.35 -16.84 30.43
N ILE A 594 -19.80 -16.69 29.18
CA ILE A 594 -20.68 -15.59 28.77
C ILE A 594 -21.98 -15.59 29.57
N GLN A 595 -22.65 -16.75 29.71
CA GLN A 595 -23.87 -16.88 30.52
C GLN A 595 -23.64 -16.50 31.99
N LYS A 596 -22.55 -17.00 32.58
CA LYS A 596 -22.14 -16.72 33.97
C LYS A 596 -21.86 -15.24 34.22
N GLN A 597 -21.16 -14.56 33.30
CA GLN A 597 -20.82 -13.14 33.45
C GLN A 597 -22.03 -12.22 33.14
N LEU A 598 -22.96 -12.65 32.26
CA LEU A 598 -24.26 -11.99 32.08
C LEU A 598 -25.15 -12.12 33.33
N ALA A 599 -25.21 -13.31 33.95
CA ALA A 599 -25.94 -13.52 35.19
C ALA A 599 -25.38 -12.69 36.37
N ALA A 600 -24.07 -12.39 36.34
CA ALA A 600 -23.42 -11.44 37.24
C ALA A 600 -23.67 -9.95 36.89
N GLY A 601 -24.50 -9.64 35.88
CA GLY A 601 -24.88 -8.27 35.53
C GLY A 601 -23.78 -7.43 34.86
N ARG A 602 -22.78 -8.07 34.23
CA ARG A 602 -21.64 -7.39 33.60
C ARG A 602 -21.85 -7.18 32.09
N ALA A 603 -21.03 -6.30 31.52
CA ALA A 603 -20.85 -6.17 30.07
C ALA A 603 -19.73 -7.12 29.58
N ILE A 604 -19.81 -7.58 28.33
CA ILE A 604 -18.87 -8.56 27.76
C ILE A 604 -18.42 -8.17 26.35
N LEU A 605 -17.10 -8.15 26.14
CA LEU A 605 -16.48 -8.08 24.82
C LEU A 605 -15.73 -9.38 24.53
N VAL A 606 -16.11 -10.03 23.43
CA VAL A 606 -15.50 -11.27 22.94
C VAL A 606 -14.65 -10.97 21.71
N GLY A 607 -13.34 -11.23 21.77
CA GLY A 607 -12.42 -11.06 20.65
C GLY A 607 -12.17 -12.39 19.92
N THR A 608 -12.39 -12.41 18.61
CA THR A 608 -12.12 -13.55 17.72
C THR A 608 -11.03 -13.23 16.70
N THR A 609 -10.31 -14.24 16.22
CA THR A 609 -9.21 -14.11 15.22
C THR A 609 -9.70 -14.01 13.77
N SER A 610 -10.94 -14.42 13.49
CA SER A 610 -11.51 -14.41 12.13
C SER A 610 -13.01 -14.13 12.12
N VAL A 611 -13.52 -13.73 10.95
CA VAL A 611 -14.96 -13.54 10.66
C VAL A 611 -15.71 -14.87 10.68
N GLU A 612 -15.10 -15.98 10.27
CA GLU A 612 -15.73 -17.30 10.40
C GLU A 612 -15.98 -17.62 11.89
N THR A 613 -14.98 -17.38 12.75
CA THR A 613 -15.10 -17.64 14.20
C THR A 613 -16.14 -16.74 14.87
N SER A 614 -16.27 -15.47 14.47
CA SER A 614 -17.33 -14.59 14.98
C SER A 614 -18.72 -15.06 14.55
N GLU A 615 -18.89 -15.49 13.30
CA GLU A 615 -20.15 -16.01 12.77
C GLU A 615 -20.53 -17.38 13.35
N VAL A 616 -19.57 -18.27 13.60
CA VAL A 616 -19.81 -19.54 14.31
C VAL A 616 -20.29 -19.28 15.74
N LEU A 617 -19.59 -18.42 16.49
CA LEU A 617 -19.95 -18.10 17.87
C LEU A 617 -21.31 -17.37 17.94
N SER A 618 -21.55 -16.42 17.04
CA SER A 618 -22.84 -15.75 16.82
C SER A 618 -23.98 -16.77 16.65
N LYS A 619 -23.83 -17.74 15.74
CA LYS A 619 -24.83 -18.81 15.52
C LYS A 619 -25.05 -19.68 16.76
N MET A 620 -24.03 -19.92 17.58
CA MET A 620 -24.16 -20.66 18.84
C MET A 620 -24.89 -19.84 19.91
N LEU A 621 -24.53 -18.56 20.11
CA LEU A 621 -25.19 -17.66 21.07
C LEU A 621 -26.67 -17.44 20.73
N ARG A 622 -27.04 -17.37 19.44
CA ARG A 622 -28.45 -17.30 19.01
C ARG A 622 -29.25 -18.54 19.42
N ARG A 623 -28.66 -19.74 19.36
CA ARG A 623 -29.31 -20.99 19.82
C ARG A 623 -29.54 -21.03 21.33
N VAL A 624 -28.71 -20.32 22.09
CA VAL A 624 -28.81 -20.20 23.56
C VAL A 624 -29.69 -18.99 23.98
N GLY A 625 -30.20 -18.21 23.01
CA GLY A 625 -31.10 -17.08 23.25
C GLY A 625 -30.40 -15.81 23.74
N ILE A 626 -29.08 -15.71 23.61
CA ILE A 626 -28.30 -14.56 24.11
C ILE A 626 -28.26 -13.46 23.04
N PRO A 627 -28.81 -12.26 23.30
CA PRO A 627 -28.69 -11.12 22.39
C PRO A 627 -27.24 -10.62 22.36
N HIS A 628 -26.71 -10.36 21.17
CA HIS A 628 -25.34 -9.91 20.97
C HIS A 628 -25.20 -9.12 19.66
N ASN A 629 -24.20 -8.25 19.60
CA ASN A 629 -23.75 -7.61 18.36
C ASN A 629 -22.50 -8.30 17.82
N VAL A 630 -22.26 -8.19 16.51
CA VAL A 630 -21.06 -8.70 15.84
C VAL A 630 -20.43 -7.57 15.02
N LEU A 631 -19.13 -7.37 15.19
CA LEU A 631 -18.33 -6.34 14.53
C LEU A 631 -17.28 -7.01 13.65
N ASN A 632 -17.44 -6.88 12.33
CA ASN A 632 -16.64 -7.58 11.32
C ASN A 632 -15.74 -6.62 10.50
N ALA A 633 -15.43 -5.44 11.06
CA ALA A 633 -14.61 -4.38 10.47
C ALA A 633 -15.09 -3.82 9.10
N LYS A 634 -16.39 -3.92 8.78
CA LYS A 634 -16.97 -3.50 7.47
C LYS A 634 -17.62 -2.11 7.48
N HIS A 635 -18.10 -1.62 8.63
CA HIS A 635 -18.84 -0.36 8.71
C HIS A 635 -18.43 0.44 9.94
N HIS A 636 -17.27 1.12 9.89
CA HIS A 636 -16.62 1.71 11.06
C HIS A 636 -17.48 2.68 11.88
N GLU A 637 -18.31 3.48 11.23
CA GLU A 637 -19.23 4.43 11.89
C GLU A 637 -20.27 3.69 12.76
N ARG A 638 -21.00 2.74 12.16
CA ARG A 638 -21.97 1.88 12.88
C ARG A 638 -21.31 0.96 13.91
N GLU A 639 -20.08 0.52 13.67
CA GLU A 639 -19.31 -0.26 14.64
C GLU A 639 -18.89 0.59 15.85
N ALA A 640 -18.57 1.87 15.64
CA ALA A 640 -18.31 2.83 16.72
C ALA A 640 -19.57 3.09 17.56
N GLU A 641 -20.74 3.27 16.92
CA GLU A 641 -22.04 3.40 17.63
C GLU A 641 -22.33 2.20 18.54
N ILE A 642 -22.02 0.98 18.08
CA ILE A 642 -22.21 -0.26 18.85
C ILE A 642 -21.18 -0.36 19.99
N ILE A 643 -19.90 -0.06 19.72
CA ILE A 643 -18.84 -0.08 20.75
C ILE A 643 -19.10 0.94 21.86
N ALA A 644 -19.57 2.15 21.52
CA ALA A 644 -19.94 3.16 22.51
C ALA A 644 -21.07 2.69 23.46
N GLN A 645 -21.87 1.70 23.04
CA GLN A 645 -22.94 1.10 23.83
C GLN A 645 -22.55 -0.27 24.44
N ALA A 646 -21.36 -0.80 24.12
CA ALA A 646 -20.91 -2.13 24.56
C ALA A 646 -20.55 -2.20 26.06
N GLY A 647 -20.46 -1.07 26.75
CA GLY A 647 -20.23 -0.98 28.21
C GLY A 647 -21.51 -1.05 29.05
N ARG A 648 -22.68 -1.20 28.42
CA ARG A 648 -23.98 -1.26 29.11
C ARG A 648 -24.27 -2.61 29.74
N LYS A 649 -25.11 -2.62 30.78
CA LYS A 649 -25.50 -3.87 31.47
C LYS A 649 -26.15 -4.87 30.51
N GLY A 650 -25.64 -6.10 30.53
CA GLY A 650 -26.13 -7.19 29.67
C GLY A 650 -25.69 -7.10 28.20
N ALA A 651 -24.87 -6.12 27.81
CA ALA A 651 -24.34 -6.03 26.46
C ALA A 651 -23.31 -7.14 26.21
N VAL A 652 -23.52 -7.91 25.14
CA VAL A 652 -22.53 -8.83 24.55
C VAL A 652 -22.13 -8.31 23.18
N THR A 653 -20.84 -8.11 22.97
CA THR A 653 -20.29 -7.70 21.67
C THR A 653 -19.21 -8.67 21.24
N ILE A 654 -19.30 -9.20 20.02
CA ILE A 654 -18.24 -9.98 19.38
C ILE A 654 -17.48 -9.05 18.42
N ALA A 655 -16.16 -9.04 18.48
CA ALA A 655 -15.31 -8.24 17.59
C ALA A 655 -14.25 -9.12 16.92
N THR A 656 -14.15 -9.05 15.60
CA THR A 656 -13.09 -9.72 14.84
C THR A 656 -11.80 -8.89 14.91
N ASN A 657 -10.74 -9.50 15.41
CA ASN A 657 -9.42 -8.93 15.67
C ASN A 657 -9.51 -7.60 16.43
N MET A 658 -9.50 -6.49 15.71
CA MET A 658 -9.50 -5.13 16.24
C MET A 658 -10.66 -4.25 15.73
N ALA A 659 -11.76 -4.87 15.27
CA ALA A 659 -12.99 -4.16 14.90
C ALA A 659 -13.42 -3.16 16.00
N GLY A 660 -13.92 -1.99 15.59
CA GLY A 660 -14.22 -0.90 16.53
C GLY A 660 -13.00 -0.29 17.25
N ARG A 661 -11.81 -0.27 16.64
CA ARG A 661 -10.64 0.52 17.12
C ARG A 661 -10.96 2.03 17.16
N GLY A 662 -10.17 2.80 17.91
CA GLY A 662 -10.33 4.24 18.05
C GLY A 662 -11.54 4.71 18.87
N THR A 663 -12.42 3.80 19.30
CA THR A 663 -13.63 4.13 20.11
C THR A 663 -13.50 3.59 21.53
N ASP A 664 -14.00 4.36 22.50
CA ASP A 664 -13.97 4.04 23.92
C ASP A 664 -15.24 3.29 24.39
N ILE A 665 -15.10 2.49 25.45
CA ILE A 665 -16.19 1.71 26.05
C ILE A 665 -16.44 2.30 27.44
N LYS A 666 -17.25 3.37 27.50
CA LYS A 666 -17.71 3.94 28.78
C LYS A 666 -18.65 2.94 29.47
N LEU A 667 -18.44 2.66 30.75
CA LEU A 667 -19.22 1.69 31.53
C LEU A 667 -20.36 2.38 32.29
N ASP A 668 -21.54 1.75 32.31
CA ASP A 668 -22.62 2.11 33.23
C ASP A 668 -22.17 1.90 34.69
N ASP A 669 -22.65 2.72 35.63
CA ASP A 669 -22.29 2.57 37.05
C ASP A 669 -22.69 1.22 37.65
N GLU A 670 -23.78 0.61 37.17
CA GLU A 670 -24.15 -0.75 37.59
C GLU A 670 -23.15 -1.80 37.07
N VAL A 671 -22.65 -1.64 35.84
CA VAL A 671 -21.60 -2.53 35.29
C VAL A 671 -20.29 -2.34 36.04
N ARG A 672 -19.93 -1.09 36.36
CA ARG A 672 -18.78 -0.76 37.22
C ARG A 672 -18.90 -1.45 38.58
N ALA A 673 -20.04 -1.35 39.26
CA ALA A 673 -20.31 -2.02 40.53
C ALA A 673 -20.21 -3.55 40.43
N ASN A 674 -20.71 -4.15 39.36
CA ASN A 674 -20.69 -5.59 39.10
C ASN A 674 -19.30 -6.14 38.68
N GLY A 675 -18.22 -5.34 38.76
CA GLY A 675 -16.86 -5.75 38.43
C GLY A 675 -16.41 -5.38 37.02
N GLY A 676 -17.11 -4.47 36.36
CA GLY A 676 -16.74 -3.86 35.08
C GLY A 676 -16.75 -4.81 33.89
N LEU A 677 -16.20 -4.35 32.76
CA LEU A 677 -16.16 -5.10 31.50
C LEU A 677 -15.38 -6.41 31.62
N CYS A 678 -15.95 -7.50 31.09
CA CYS A 678 -15.27 -8.78 30.92
C CYS A 678 -14.75 -8.93 29.48
N ILE A 679 -13.46 -9.22 29.32
CA ILE A 679 -12.81 -9.52 28.05
C ILE A 679 -12.63 -11.04 27.92
N ILE A 680 -13.15 -11.61 26.84
CA ILE A 680 -12.99 -13.03 26.50
C ILE A 680 -12.28 -13.12 25.15
N GLY A 681 -11.03 -13.60 25.13
CA GLY A 681 -10.33 -13.97 23.89
C GLY A 681 -10.65 -15.42 23.52
N THR A 682 -11.16 -15.68 22.32
CA THR A 682 -11.50 -17.05 21.87
C THR A 682 -10.34 -17.81 21.25
N GLU A 683 -9.24 -17.11 20.95
CA GLU A 683 -7.98 -17.60 20.39
C GLU A 683 -6.85 -16.65 20.82
N ARG A 684 -5.59 -17.01 20.53
CA ARG A 684 -4.41 -16.15 20.64
C ARG A 684 -4.04 -15.62 19.27
N HIS A 685 -3.82 -14.31 19.16
CA HIS A 685 -3.33 -13.70 17.92
C HIS A 685 -1.84 -14.03 17.71
N GLU A 686 -1.34 -13.88 16.49
CA GLU A 686 0.10 -14.07 16.18
C GLU A 686 1.01 -13.21 17.06
N ALA A 687 0.63 -11.94 17.24
CA ALA A 687 1.40 -10.95 17.97
C ALA A 687 0.77 -10.63 19.34
N ARG A 688 1.57 -10.71 20.40
CA ARG A 688 1.19 -10.48 21.80
C ARG A 688 0.67 -9.07 22.06
N ARG A 689 1.03 -8.09 21.23
CA ARG A 689 0.47 -6.73 21.30
C ARG A 689 -1.02 -6.67 20.98
N ILE A 690 -1.52 -7.47 20.04
CA ILE A 690 -2.96 -7.51 19.71
C ILE A 690 -3.76 -8.06 20.90
N ASP A 691 -3.25 -9.12 21.55
CA ASP A 691 -3.81 -9.63 22.80
C ASP A 691 -3.78 -8.59 23.94
N ARG A 692 -2.71 -7.78 24.04
CA ARG A 692 -2.61 -6.67 25.01
C ARG A 692 -3.64 -5.57 24.70
N GLN A 693 -3.86 -5.21 23.43
CA GLN A 693 -4.89 -4.24 23.03
C GLN A 693 -6.31 -4.73 23.36
N LEU A 694 -6.61 -6.01 23.11
CA LEU A 694 -7.87 -6.63 23.48
C LEU A 694 -8.11 -6.58 25.00
N ARG A 695 -7.10 -6.93 25.81
CA ARG A 695 -7.14 -6.73 27.28
C ARG A 695 -7.36 -5.27 27.67
N GLY A 696 -6.70 -4.34 26.98
CA GLY A 696 -6.81 -2.89 27.12
C GLY A 696 -8.16 -2.29 26.73
N ARG A 697 -9.14 -3.10 26.35
CA ARG A 697 -10.56 -2.67 26.27
C ARG A 697 -11.20 -2.55 27.66
N ALA A 698 -10.72 -3.28 28.66
CA ALA A 698 -11.15 -3.17 30.06
C ALA A 698 -10.08 -2.56 30.98
N GLY A 699 -10.49 -2.02 32.13
CA GLY A 699 -9.58 -1.46 33.14
C GLY A 699 -9.13 -0.02 32.93
N ARG A 700 -9.87 0.75 32.12
CA ARG A 700 -9.52 2.12 31.69
C ARG A 700 -9.71 3.11 32.84
N GLN A 701 -8.80 4.09 32.99
CA GLN A 701 -8.87 5.10 34.08
C GLN A 701 -9.09 4.48 35.48
N GLY A 702 -8.53 3.28 35.73
CA GLY A 702 -8.68 2.57 37.01
C GLY A 702 -10.05 1.92 37.25
N ASP A 703 -10.91 1.79 36.24
CA ASP A 703 -12.15 1.01 36.35
C ASP A 703 -11.86 -0.48 36.62
N PRO A 704 -12.81 -1.20 37.26
CA PRO A 704 -12.73 -2.65 37.39
C PRO A 704 -12.90 -3.35 36.04
N GLY A 705 -12.46 -4.60 35.97
CA GLY A 705 -12.62 -5.44 34.79
C GLY A 705 -11.86 -6.75 34.91
N SER A 706 -12.03 -7.63 33.92
CA SER A 706 -11.28 -8.88 33.83
C SER A 706 -10.91 -9.24 32.40
N SER A 707 -9.84 -10.00 32.19
CA SER A 707 -9.59 -10.70 30.93
C SER A 707 -9.28 -12.19 31.13
N GLN A 708 -9.81 -13.01 30.22
CA GLN A 708 -9.59 -14.45 30.15
C GLN A 708 -9.41 -14.84 28.68
N PHE A 709 -8.46 -15.71 28.38
CA PHE A 709 -8.33 -16.33 27.06
C PHE A 709 -8.70 -17.82 27.14
N PHE A 710 -9.36 -18.29 26.09
CA PHE A 710 -9.73 -19.67 25.82
C PHE A 710 -9.00 -20.08 24.54
N ILE A 711 -8.32 -21.23 24.53
CA ILE A 711 -7.44 -21.67 23.44
C ILE A 711 -7.68 -23.16 23.18
N SER A 712 -7.56 -23.63 21.94
CA SER A 712 -7.53 -25.04 21.60
C SER A 712 -6.17 -25.47 21.05
N LEU A 713 -5.81 -26.75 21.24
CA LEU A 713 -4.71 -27.39 20.50
C LEU A 713 -4.95 -27.39 18.97
N GLU A 714 -6.21 -27.27 18.54
CA GLU A 714 -6.62 -27.14 17.12
C GLU A 714 -6.51 -25.70 16.57
N ASP A 715 -6.14 -24.70 17.37
CA ASP A 715 -6.00 -23.31 16.91
C ASP A 715 -4.71 -23.12 16.09
N ASP A 716 -4.73 -22.21 15.12
CA ASP A 716 -3.74 -22.21 14.04
C ASP A 716 -2.32 -21.83 14.50
N LEU A 717 -2.19 -20.96 15.50
CA LEU A 717 -0.94 -20.71 16.23
C LEU A 717 -0.33 -22.00 16.83
N MET A 718 -1.19 -22.91 17.31
CA MET A 718 -0.80 -24.17 17.94
C MET A 718 -0.45 -25.23 16.89
N ARG A 719 -1.25 -25.31 15.82
CA ARG A 719 -1.05 -26.15 14.62
C ARG A 719 0.31 -25.87 13.96
N LEU A 720 0.64 -24.59 13.79
CA LEU A 720 1.84 -24.15 13.08
C LEU A 720 3.11 -24.17 13.97
N PHE A 721 3.01 -23.78 15.24
CA PHE A 721 4.19 -23.50 16.08
C PHE A 721 4.25 -24.20 17.45
N GLY A 722 3.14 -24.77 17.94
CA GLY A 722 3.04 -25.35 19.29
C GLY A 722 3.25 -26.87 19.41
N GLY A 723 2.82 -27.62 18.38
CA GLY A 723 2.61 -29.07 18.40
C GLY A 723 3.62 -29.91 19.19
N GLU A 724 4.84 -30.09 18.67
CA GLU A 724 5.81 -31.08 19.19
C GLU A 724 6.13 -30.91 20.69
N ARG A 725 6.30 -29.67 21.16
CA ARG A 725 6.64 -29.40 22.58
C ARG A 725 5.44 -29.53 23.50
N ILE A 726 4.23 -29.26 23.03
CA ILE A 726 3.02 -29.31 23.85
C ILE A 726 2.48 -30.74 23.88
N THR A 727 2.42 -31.44 22.75
CA THR A 727 2.04 -32.87 22.68
C THR A 727 2.98 -33.75 23.50
N SER A 728 4.31 -33.60 23.36
CA SER A 728 5.26 -34.39 24.17
C SER A 728 5.23 -34.05 25.67
N LEU A 729 4.77 -32.86 26.04
CA LEU A 729 4.61 -32.44 27.43
C LEU A 729 3.29 -32.95 28.04
N LEU A 730 2.20 -32.97 27.27
CA LEU A 730 0.94 -33.63 27.65
C LEU A 730 1.15 -35.14 27.85
N GLN A 731 1.85 -35.81 26.92
CA GLN A 731 2.25 -37.21 27.02
C GLN A 731 3.12 -37.49 28.27
N ARG A 732 4.08 -36.60 28.59
CA ARG A 732 4.93 -36.73 29.79
C ARG A 732 4.19 -36.50 31.10
N LEU A 733 3.19 -35.63 31.13
CA LEU A 733 2.42 -35.34 32.33
C LEU A 733 1.38 -36.44 32.67
N LYS A 734 1.09 -37.36 31.74
CA LYS A 734 0.06 -38.41 31.89
C LYS A 734 -1.28 -37.84 32.40
N VAL A 735 -1.72 -36.72 31.83
CA VAL A 735 -3.01 -36.14 32.19
C VAL A 735 -4.10 -36.97 31.52
N ASP A 736 -4.84 -37.75 32.30
CA ASP A 736 -6.09 -38.38 31.87
C ASP A 736 -7.18 -37.30 31.71
N LEU A 737 -7.10 -36.58 30.59
CA LEU A 737 -7.99 -35.49 30.23
C LEU A 737 -9.42 -36.02 30.02
N LYS A 738 -10.33 -35.68 30.93
CA LYS A 738 -11.77 -35.85 30.70
C LYS A 738 -12.23 -34.83 29.67
N GLU A 739 -13.19 -35.24 28.83
CA GLU A 739 -13.80 -34.39 27.82
C GLU A 739 -14.39 -33.12 28.48
N GLY A 740 -13.94 -31.94 28.05
CA GLY A 740 -14.34 -30.65 28.59
C GLY A 740 -13.54 -30.07 29.78
N GLU A 741 -12.64 -30.82 30.45
CA GLU A 741 -11.84 -30.26 31.55
C GLU A 741 -10.67 -29.37 31.03
N PRO A 742 -10.55 -28.09 31.44
CA PRO A 742 -9.52 -27.17 30.92
C PRO A 742 -8.13 -27.41 31.51
N ILE A 743 -7.11 -27.40 30.65
CA ILE A 743 -5.70 -27.62 31.03
C ILE A 743 -5.05 -26.34 31.56
N GLN A 744 -5.32 -26.02 32.82
CA GLN A 744 -4.70 -24.88 33.50
C GLN A 744 -3.28 -25.20 33.96
N ALA A 745 -2.27 -24.67 33.25
CA ALA A 745 -0.89 -24.70 33.72
C ALA A 745 -0.09 -23.48 33.22
N ARG A 746 0.47 -22.69 34.14
CA ARG A 746 1.33 -21.52 33.87
C ARG A 746 2.57 -21.82 33.00
N MET A 747 2.94 -23.10 32.87
CA MET A 747 3.98 -23.57 31.94
C MET A 747 3.49 -23.65 30.49
N LEU A 748 2.21 -23.96 30.25
CA LEU A 748 1.60 -23.96 28.92
C LEU A 748 1.37 -22.53 28.42
N THR A 749 0.90 -21.62 29.27
CA THR A 749 0.82 -20.18 28.96
C THR A 749 2.17 -19.66 28.45
N ARG A 750 3.26 -19.98 29.16
CA ARG A 750 4.65 -19.68 28.75
C ARG A 750 5.14 -20.43 27.51
N ALA A 751 4.49 -21.52 27.10
CA ALA A 751 4.79 -22.20 25.83
C ALA A 751 4.12 -21.47 24.67
N VAL A 752 2.88 -21.01 24.86
CA VAL A 752 2.12 -20.18 23.91
C VAL A 752 2.80 -18.83 23.68
N GLU A 753 3.22 -18.13 24.76
CA GLU A 753 3.98 -16.86 24.65
C GLU A 753 5.28 -17.02 23.81
N ARG A 754 5.94 -18.18 23.89
CA ARG A 754 7.14 -18.50 23.09
C ARG A 754 6.80 -18.84 21.64
N ALA A 755 5.63 -19.43 21.38
CA ALA A 755 5.14 -19.63 20.02
C ALA A 755 4.89 -18.27 19.36
N GLN A 756 4.10 -17.41 19.99
CA GLN A 756 3.84 -16.04 19.51
C GLN A 756 5.14 -15.27 19.27
N LYS A 757 6.10 -15.28 20.22
CA LYS A 757 7.40 -14.60 20.01
C LYS A 757 8.17 -15.12 18.80
N LYS A 758 8.07 -16.42 18.46
CA LYS A 758 8.70 -16.96 17.25
C LYS A 758 7.97 -16.52 15.97
N VAL A 759 6.65 -16.33 16.01
CA VAL A 759 5.90 -15.75 14.88
C VAL A 759 6.24 -14.27 14.70
N GLU A 760 6.32 -13.51 15.78
CA GLU A 760 6.78 -12.11 15.78
C GLU A 760 8.19 -11.98 15.17
N GLU A 761 9.14 -12.81 15.60
CA GLU A 761 10.51 -12.86 15.05
C GLU A 761 10.55 -13.21 13.55
N ASN A 762 9.74 -14.18 13.11
CA ASN A 762 9.63 -14.54 11.70
C ASN A 762 9.02 -13.39 10.87
N ASN A 763 7.91 -12.81 11.33
CA ASN A 763 7.20 -11.73 10.64
C ASN A 763 8.07 -10.45 10.55
N PHE A 764 8.87 -10.16 11.58
CA PHE A 764 9.89 -9.11 11.53
C PHE A 764 10.97 -9.40 10.47
N ALA A 765 11.47 -10.64 10.38
CA ALA A 765 12.46 -11.00 9.36
C ALA A 765 11.92 -10.86 7.93
N ILE A 766 10.63 -11.14 7.70
CA ILE A 766 9.96 -10.93 6.41
C ILE A 766 9.87 -9.42 6.10
N ARG A 767 9.33 -8.60 7.02
CA ARG A 767 9.24 -7.12 6.82
C ARG A 767 10.60 -6.48 6.61
N LYS A 768 11.62 -6.91 7.36
CA LYS A 768 12.99 -6.44 7.21
C LYS A 768 13.54 -6.73 5.81
N ARG A 769 13.37 -7.95 5.29
CA ARG A 769 13.79 -8.31 3.92
C ARG A 769 13.08 -7.46 2.87
N LEU A 770 11.76 -7.30 2.98
CA LEU A 770 10.97 -6.48 2.06
C LEU A 770 11.48 -5.03 2.00
N LEU A 771 11.80 -4.45 3.16
CA LEU A 771 12.45 -3.15 3.27
C LEU A 771 13.88 -3.14 2.69
N GLU A 772 14.67 -4.20 2.87
CA GLU A 772 16.02 -4.32 2.31
C GLU A 772 16.03 -4.33 0.77
N TYR A 773 14.98 -4.86 0.13
CA TYR A 773 14.74 -4.75 -1.32
C TYR A 773 14.24 -3.35 -1.73
N ASP A 774 13.17 -2.81 -1.11
CA ASP A 774 12.66 -1.46 -1.47
C ASP A 774 13.65 -0.33 -1.16
N ASN A 775 14.61 -0.51 -0.25
CA ASN A 775 15.71 0.45 -0.07
C ASN A 775 16.53 0.66 -1.33
N VAL A 776 16.70 -0.37 -2.17
CA VAL A 776 17.41 -0.25 -3.47
C VAL A 776 16.57 0.58 -4.44
N MET A 777 15.29 0.23 -4.56
CA MET A 777 14.34 0.99 -5.39
C MET A 777 14.17 2.43 -4.90
N ASN A 778 14.27 2.67 -3.59
CA ASN A 778 14.13 4.01 -3.02
C ASN A 778 15.31 4.93 -3.38
N GLN A 779 16.55 4.42 -3.37
CA GLN A 779 17.71 5.19 -3.81
C GLN A 779 17.61 5.58 -5.30
N GLN A 780 17.08 4.68 -6.13
CA GLN A 780 16.80 4.96 -7.54
C GLN A 780 15.66 5.97 -7.71
N ARG A 781 14.57 5.78 -6.96
CA ARG A 781 13.38 6.64 -6.89
C ARG A 781 13.73 8.07 -6.49
N GLU A 782 14.60 8.26 -5.49
CA GLU A 782 15.08 9.58 -5.05
C GLU A 782 15.76 10.33 -6.20
N VAL A 783 16.74 9.72 -6.87
CA VAL A 783 17.45 10.32 -8.02
C VAL A 783 16.50 10.65 -9.18
N ILE A 784 15.55 9.76 -9.50
CA ILE A 784 14.59 9.95 -10.59
C ILE A 784 13.56 11.05 -10.23
N TYR A 785 13.00 11.03 -9.02
CA TYR A 785 12.00 12.02 -8.59
C TYR A 785 12.60 13.41 -8.39
N ASP A 786 13.86 13.53 -7.97
CA ASP A 786 14.53 14.83 -7.90
C ASP A 786 14.89 15.37 -9.30
N ARG A 787 15.36 14.51 -10.24
CA ARG A 787 15.48 14.89 -11.67
C ARG A 787 14.14 15.34 -12.27
N ARG A 788 13.05 14.62 -11.99
CA ARG A 788 11.69 14.95 -12.45
C ARG A 788 11.17 16.25 -11.83
N ARG A 789 11.40 16.47 -10.54
CA ARG A 789 10.99 17.69 -9.82
C ARG A 789 11.79 18.92 -10.27
N HIS A 790 13.06 18.74 -10.64
CA HIS A 790 13.86 19.75 -11.32
C HIS A 790 13.27 20.09 -12.69
N ALA A 791 12.95 19.08 -13.52
CA ALA A 791 12.31 19.29 -14.83
C ALA A 791 10.91 19.95 -14.75
N LEU A 792 10.13 19.69 -13.70
CA LEU A 792 8.86 20.39 -13.43
C LEU A 792 9.06 21.87 -13.03
N ARG A 793 10.16 22.21 -12.34
CA ARG A 793 10.48 23.57 -11.86
C ARG A 793 11.31 24.39 -12.85
N GLY A 794 12.06 23.74 -13.73
CA GLY A 794 13.03 24.39 -14.62
C GLY A 794 12.35 25.22 -15.71
N GLU A 795 12.53 26.53 -15.66
CA GLU A 795 12.02 27.45 -16.69
C GLU A 795 12.64 27.17 -18.08
N ARG A 796 13.88 26.68 -18.10
CA ARG A 796 14.67 26.26 -19.29
C ARG A 796 15.45 25.00 -18.92
N MET A 797 15.53 24.01 -19.81
CA MET A 797 16.17 22.71 -19.57
C MET A 797 17.27 22.38 -20.60
N ARG A 798 17.65 23.35 -21.46
CA ARG A 798 18.75 23.23 -22.44
C ARG A 798 20.04 22.69 -21.84
N SER A 799 20.45 23.16 -20.66
CA SER A 799 21.67 22.68 -19.97
C SER A 799 21.66 21.17 -19.76
N GLU A 800 20.51 20.63 -19.34
CA GLU A 800 20.29 19.23 -19.04
C GLU A 800 20.19 18.38 -20.32
N VAL A 801 19.63 18.92 -21.40
CA VAL A 801 19.64 18.28 -22.73
C VAL A 801 21.07 18.21 -23.29
N PHE A 802 21.89 19.24 -23.10
CA PHE A 802 23.28 19.25 -23.58
C PHE A 802 24.21 18.39 -22.71
N ALA A 803 24.02 18.34 -21.38
CA ALA A 803 24.73 17.38 -20.52
C ALA A 803 24.38 15.91 -20.89
N ALA A 804 23.11 15.63 -21.21
CA ALA A 804 22.70 14.33 -21.73
C ALA A 804 23.33 14.03 -23.11
N LEU A 805 23.50 15.04 -23.97
CA LEU A 805 24.22 14.90 -25.24
C LEU A 805 25.72 14.61 -25.02
N GLU A 806 26.38 15.25 -24.07
CA GLU A 806 27.78 14.98 -23.73
C GLU A 806 27.98 13.54 -23.25
N GLU A 807 27.09 13.03 -22.38
CA GLU A 807 27.10 11.64 -21.91
C GLU A 807 26.91 10.64 -23.07
N LEU A 808 25.99 10.91 -24.00
CA LEU A 808 25.77 10.10 -25.20
C LEU A 808 26.91 10.16 -26.21
N ALA A 809 27.45 11.36 -26.49
CA ALA A 809 28.56 11.54 -27.42
C ALA A 809 29.83 10.85 -26.92
N ALA A 810 30.05 10.88 -25.59
CA ALA A 810 31.13 10.17 -24.95
C ALA A 810 30.94 8.65 -25.03
N ALA A 811 29.72 8.15 -24.78
CA ALA A 811 29.40 6.73 -24.96
C ALA A 811 29.57 6.28 -26.42
N TRP A 812 29.14 7.06 -27.41
CA TRP A 812 29.34 6.72 -28.82
C TRP A 812 30.82 6.70 -29.22
N TYR A 813 31.66 7.59 -28.67
CA TYR A 813 33.11 7.51 -28.85
C TYR A 813 33.67 6.22 -28.25
N ASP A 814 33.31 5.91 -27.00
CA ASP A 814 33.75 4.68 -26.30
C ASP A 814 33.24 3.38 -26.97
N GLU A 815 32.13 3.44 -27.73
CA GLU A 815 31.58 2.33 -28.53
C GLU A 815 32.20 2.18 -29.94
N THR A 816 32.80 3.25 -30.49
CA THR A 816 33.20 3.31 -31.92
C THR A 816 34.66 3.64 -32.18
N HIS A 817 35.43 4.00 -31.15
CA HIS A 817 36.88 4.16 -31.22
C HIS A 817 37.57 2.96 -30.56
N GLY A 818 38.66 2.45 -31.13
CA GLY A 818 39.33 1.25 -30.62
C GLY A 818 40.83 1.20 -30.87
N ASP A 819 41.54 0.33 -30.14
CA ASP A 819 43.00 0.24 -30.10
C ASP A 819 43.71 -0.11 -31.44
N SER A 820 42.96 -0.31 -32.55
CA SER A 820 43.50 -0.79 -33.84
C SER A 820 42.70 -0.32 -35.07
N GLU A 821 43.33 -0.34 -36.26
CA GLU A 821 42.70 0.10 -37.51
C GLU A 821 41.44 -0.69 -37.92
N ASP A 822 41.31 -1.95 -37.50
CA ASP A 822 40.12 -2.79 -37.77
C ASP A 822 38.98 -2.59 -36.74
N SER A 823 39.21 -1.78 -35.69
CA SER A 823 38.23 -1.51 -34.62
C SER A 823 37.59 -0.11 -34.65
N ASP A 824 38.19 0.84 -35.36
CA ASP A 824 37.62 2.20 -35.53
C ASP A 824 36.40 2.19 -36.47
N ASN A 825 35.26 2.67 -35.99
CA ASN A 825 33.99 2.66 -36.73
C ASN A 825 33.35 4.06 -36.82
N LEU A 826 34.07 5.00 -37.45
CA LEU A 826 33.61 6.37 -37.70
C LEU A 826 32.26 6.45 -38.45
N GLU A 827 31.94 5.45 -39.29
CA GLU A 827 30.64 5.40 -39.97
C GLU A 827 29.50 5.02 -39.02
N ALA A 828 29.71 4.17 -38.01
CA ALA A 828 28.74 3.99 -36.94
C ALA A 828 28.53 5.28 -36.13
N LEU A 829 29.60 5.99 -35.77
CA LEU A 829 29.51 7.28 -35.06
C LEU A 829 28.70 8.32 -35.85
N LYS A 830 29.00 8.48 -37.15
CA LYS A 830 28.25 9.38 -38.05
C LYS A 830 26.79 8.96 -38.18
N ASN A 831 26.50 7.66 -38.25
CA ASN A 831 25.13 7.17 -38.29
C ASN A 831 24.39 7.42 -36.97
N ASN A 832 25.03 7.25 -35.80
CA ASN A 832 24.45 7.56 -34.49
C ASN A 832 24.11 9.06 -34.38
N VAL A 833 25.07 9.93 -34.69
CA VAL A 833 24.88 11.40 -34.67
C VAL A 833 23.77 11.84 -35.64
N ARG A 834 23.76 11.34 -36.89
CA ARG A 834 22.72 11.65 -37.87
C ARG A 834 21.34 11.13 -37.44
N THR A 835 21.26 9.92 -36.91
CA THR A 835 20.00 9.27 -36.55
C THR A 835 19.42 9.82 -35.24
N THR A 836 20.25 10.36 -34.34
CA THR A 836 19.83 10.95 -33.05
C THR A 836 19.56 12.45 -33.19
N LEU A 837 20.50 13.21 -33.77
CA LEU A 837 20.52 14.68 -33.74
C LEU A 837 20.08 15.34 -35.06
N LEU A 838 19.84 14.56 -36.12
CA LEU A 838 19.58 15.06 -37.48
C LEU A 838 20.70 15.96 -38.05
N CYS A 839 21.92 15.80 -37.52
CA CYS A 839 23.11 16.57 -37.87
C CYS A 839 24.11 15.74 -38.70
N GLU A 840 24.92 16.40 -39.53
CA GLU A 840 26.08 15.79 -40.18
C GLU A 840 27.35 16.16 -39.42
N LEU A 841 28.22 15.18 -39.15
CA LEU A 841 29.46 15.37 -38.39
C LEU A 841 30.67 15.48 -39.34
N PRO A 842 31.25 16.68 -39.55
CA PRO A 842 32.37 16.88 -40.46
C PRO A 842 33.68 16.45 -39.80
N ILE A 843 33.92 15.13 -39.76
CA ILE A 843 35.16 14.50 -39.29
C ILE A 843 35.67 13.52 -40.36
N THR A 844 36.97 13.61 -40.66
CA THR A 844 37.69 12.67 -41.53
C THR A 844 38.24 11.46 -40.76
N PRO A 845 38.52 10.32 -41.43
CA PRO A 845 39.11 9.16 -40.77
C PRO A 845 40.47 9.42 -40.11
N GLU A 846 41.28 10.32 -40.68
CA GLU A 846 42.61 10.68 -40.15
C GLU A 846 42.50 11.55 -38.89
N GLU A 847 41.54 12.49 -38.84
CA GLU A 847 41.22 13.22 -37.62
C GLU A 847 40.73 12.28 -36.52
N PHE A 848 39.74 11.41 -36.80
CA PHE A 848 39.13 10.56 -35.78
C PHE A 848 40.15 9.69 -35.03
N ARG A 849 41.11 9.10 -35.75
CA ARG A 849 42.21 8.28 -35.20
C ARG A 849 43.15 9.00 -34.23
N THR A 850 43.18 10.32 -34.27
CA THR A 850 44.07 11.16 -33.45
C THR A 850 43.31 12.07 -32.47
N MET A 851 41.98 12.07 -32.57
CA MET A 851 41.07 12.89 -31.78
C MET A 851 40.86 12.29 -30.39
N SER A 852 41.06 13.11 -29.36
CA SER A 852 40.74 12.71 -27.99
C SER A 852 39.23 12.64 -27.76
N ARG A 853 38.79 11.81 -26.79
CA ARG A 853 37.40 11.68 -26.34
C ARG A 853 36.73 13.05 -26.14
N ASP A 854 37.37 13.93 -25.39
CA ASP A 854 36.89 15.27 -25.04
C ASP A 854 36.81 16.22 -26.24
N GLU A 855 37.61 15.98 -27.28
CA GLU A 855 37.62 16.75 -28.52
C GLU A 855 36.52 16.26 -29.48
N CYS A 856 36.29 14.94 -29.55
CA CYS A 856 35.19 14.36 -30.32
C CYS A 856 33.83 14.77 -29.75
N VAL A 857 33.66 14.67 -28.42
CA VAL A 857 32.47 15.14 -27.70
C VAL A 857 32.21 16.62 -28.00
N ARG A 858 33.22 17.48 -27.84
CA ARG A 858 33.10 18.92 -28.12
C ARG A 858 32.65 19.21 -29.56
N ARG A 859 33.26 18.54 -30.54
CA ARG A 859 32.94 18.73 -31.96
C ARG A 859 31.55 18.21 -32.34
N ILE A 860 31.00 17.25 -31.61
CA ILE A 860 29.59 16.83 -31.71
C ILE A 860 28.67 17.90 -31.07
N VAL A 861 29.03 18.40 -29.88
CA VAL A 861 28.27 19.46 -29.17
C VAL A 861 28.21 20.76 -29.96
N GLU A 862 29.31 21.24 -30.54
CA GLU A 862 29.37 22.46 -31.37
C GLU A 862 28.40 22.42 -32.57
N VAL A 863 28.36 21.29 -33.28
CA VAL A 863 27.43 21.07 -34.41
C VAL A 863 25.98 21.02 -33.92
N ALA A 864 25.75 20.35 -32.78
CA ALA A 864 24.44 20.25 -32.16
C ALA A 864 23.91 21.60 -31.66
N GLU A 865 24.76 22.45 -31.06
CA GLU A 865 24.43 23.82 -30.66
C GLU A 865 24.00 24.68 -31.86
N GLU A 866 24.69 24.60 -33.00
CA GLU A 866 24.29 25.34 -34.20
C GLU A 866 22.94 24.85 -34.77
N PHE A 867 22.64 23.56 -34.70
CA PHE A 867 21.30 23.05 -35.02
C PHE A 867 20.24 23.56 -34.02
N TYR A 868 20.53 23.47 -32.72
CA TYR A 868 19.60 23.89 -31.66
C TYR A 868 19.29 25.38 -31.71
N ARG A 869 20.30 26.23 -31.97
CA ARG A 869 20.16 27.68 -32.15
C ARG A 869 19.22 28.00 -33.32
N ARG A 870 19.41 27.38 -34.48
CA ARG A 870 18.52 27.54 -35.65
C ARG A 870 17.10 27.03 -35.39
N LYS A 871 16.95 25.97 -34.59
CA LYS A 871 15.65 25.43 -34.17
C LYS A 871 14.94 26.38 -33.20
N GLU A 872 15.66 26.95 -32.24
CA GLU A 872 15.15 27.96 -31.29
C GLU A 872 14.75 29.26 -32.00
N GLU A 873 15.53 29.74 -32.97
CA GLU A 873 15.20 30.86 -33.86
C GLU A 873 13.91 30.63 -34.67
N MET A 874 13.62 29.38 -35.05
CA MET A 874 12.44 29.00 -35.84
C MET A 874 11.18 28.78 -34.99
N LEU A 875 11.31 28.22 -33.78
CA LEU A 875 10.18 27.85 -32.92
C LEU A 875 9.87 28.87 -31.82
N GLY A 876 10.81 29.74 -31.48
CA GLY A 876 10.70 30.69 -30.37
C GLY A 876 11.14 30.09 -29.02
N ALA A 877 11.75 30.92 -28.18
CA ALA A 877 12.36 30.49 -26.92
C ALA A 877 11.38 29.83 -25.93
N ASP A 878 10.14 30.35 -25.84
CA ASP A 878 9.11 29.84 -24.93
C ASP A 878 8.63 28.44 -25.32
N PHE A 879 8.39 28.20 -26.62
CA PHE A 879 8.01 26.88 -27.13
C PHE A 879 9.20 25.91 -27.02
N MET A 880 10.43 26.37 -27.28
CA MET A 880 11.61 25.54 -27.10
C MET A 880 11.78 25.11 -25.64
N ALA A 881 11.57 26.01 -24.68
CA ALA A 881 11.59 25.68 -23.25
C ALA A 881 10.50 24.68 -22.82
N GLN A 882 9.31 24.79 -23.40
CA GLN A 882 8.23 23.80 -23.22
C GLN A 882 8.60 22.44 -23.83
N LEU A 883 9.21 22.43 -25.01
CA LEU A 883 9.68 21.21 -25.67
C LEU A 883 10.82 20.52 -24.89
N GLU A 884 11.77 21.29 -24.37
CA GLU A 884 12.85 20.79 -23.51
C GLU A 884 12.28 20.10 -22.26
N ARG A 885 11.35 20.76 -21.54
CA ARG A 885 10.65 20.15 -20.39
C ARG A 885 9.89 18.88 -20.78
N TYR A 886 9.11 18.93 -21.86
CA TYR A 886 8.34 17.78 -22.35
C TYR A 886 9.25 16.59 -22.68
N ALA A 887 10.36 16.84 -23.42
CA ALA A 887 11.32 15.81 -23.78
C ALA A 887 11.94 15.13 -22.54
N VAL A 888 12.33 15.90 -21.53
CA VAL A 888 12.88 15.36 -20.27
C VAL A 888 11.82 14.59 -19.47
N LEU A 889 10.63 15.15 -19.29
CA LEU A 889 9.57 14.55 -18.46
C LEU A 889 9.04 13.24 -19.08
N THR A 890 8.72 13.24 -20.38
CA THR A 890 8.25 12.02 -21.07
C THR A 890 9.34 10.95 -21.13
N ALA A 891 10.60 11.32 -21.37
CA ALA A 891 11.71 10.36 -21.34
C ALA A 891 11.90 9.73 -19.95
N ILE A 892 11.80 10.51 -18.87
CA ILE A 892 11.85 10.00 -17.50
C ILE A 892 10.67 9.06 -17.24
N ASP A 893 9.43 9.49 -17.51
CA ASP A 893 8.23 8.76 -17.10
C ASP A 893 8.04 7.44 -17.86
N ASP A 894 8.27 7.42 -19.18
CA ASP A 894 8.17 6.20 -19.98
C ASP A 894 9.22 5.16 -19.56
N LYS A 895 10.47 5.60 -19.39
CA LYS A 895 11.59 4.70 -19.06
C LYS A 895 11.58 4.25 -17.61
N TRP A 896 11.17 5.11 -16.67
CA TRP A 896 10.99 4.73 -15.27
C TRP A 896 9.87 3.70 -15.11
N ARG A 897 8.73 3.87 -15.79
CA ARG A 897 7.62 2.89 -15.81
C ARG A 897 8.07 1.51 -16.32
N GLU A 898 8.89 1.48 -17.36
CA GLU A 898 9.44 0.22 -17.88
C GLU A 898 10.49 -0.40 -16.94
N HIS A 899 11.39 0.41 -16.37
CA HIS A 899 12.34 -0.05 -15.35
C HIS A 899 11.64 -0.63 -14.11
N LEU A 900 10.54 -0.05 -13.66
CA LEU A 900 9.74 -0.61 -12.55
C LEU A 900 9.23 -2.02 -12.87
N ARG A 901 8.80 -2.29 -14.11
CA ARG A 901 8.37 -3.63 -14.56
C ARG A 901 9.53 -4.63 -14.50
N ILE A 902 10.66 -4.29 -15.11
CA ILE A 902 11.87 -5.13 -15.12
C ILE A 902 12.37 -5.39 -13.68
N MET A 903 12.29 -4.38 -12.80
CA MET A 903 12.71 -4.50 -11.41
C MET A 903 11.80 -5.38 -10.54
N ASP A 904 10.50 -5.48 -10.85
CA ASP A 904 9.61 -6.47 -10.23
C ASP A 904 9.91 -7.89 -10.77
N GLU A 905 10.10 -8.07 -12.08
CA GLU A 905 10.49 -9.37 -12.69
C GLU A 905 11.80 -9.92 -12.11
N VAL A 906 12.84 -9.09 -11.99
CA VAL A 906 14.13 -9.45 -11.37
C VAL A 906 13.97 -9.81 -9.89
N LYS A 907 13.12 -9.09 -9.16
CA LYS A 907 12.85 -9.30 -7.73
C LYS A 907 12.17 -10.64 -7.45
N GLU A 908 11.35 -11.14 -8.37
CA GLU A 908 10.74 -12.47 -8.26
C GLU A 908 11.70 -13.57 -8.74
N GLY A 909 12.42 -13.37 -9.84
CA GLY A 909 13.41 -14.32 -10.34
C GLY A 909 14.61 -14.57 -9.42
N ILE A 910 15.00 -13.60 -8.57
CA ILE A 910 16.23 -13.68 -7.77
C ILE A 910 16.23 -14.83 -6.74
N TYR A 911 15.06 -15.26 -6.27
CA TYR A 911 14.97 -16.35 -5.28
C TYR A 911 15.50 -17.68 -5.83
N LEU A 912 15.40 -17.92 -7.14
CA LEU A 912 15.97 -19.09 -7.80
C LEU A 912 17.51 -19.11 -7.76
N ARG A 913 18.17 -17.96 -7.57
CA ARG A 913 19.64 -17.89 -7.44
C ARG A 913 20.15 -18.32 -6.06
N ALA A 914 19.27 -18.43 -5.05
CA ALA A 914 19.63 -18.93 -3.72
C ALA A 914 20.15 -20.38 -3.74
N TYR A 915 19.68 -21.19 -4.71
CA TYR A 915 20.19 -22.56 -4.93
C TYR A 915 21.68 -22.60 -5.29
N GLY A 916 22.25 -21.49 -5.80
CA GLY A 916 23.67 -21.35 -6.11
C GLY A 916 24.57 -20.94 -4.93
N GLN A 917 24.08 -21.00 -3.69
CA GLN A 917 24.79 -20.58 -2.45
C GLN A 917 25.23 -19.09 -2.40
N LYS A 918 24.68 -18.25 -3.28
CA LYS A 918 24.84 -16.79 -3.27
C LYS A 918 23.75 -16.13 -2.43
N ASP A 919 24.05 -14.96 -1.85
CA ASP A 919 23.04 -14.11 -1.20
C ASP A 919 22.17 -13.41 -2.27
N PRO A 920 20.85 -13.69 -2.34
CA PRO A 920 19.98 -13.06 -3.34
C PRO A 920 19.93 -11.54 -3.24
N LEU A 921 20.08 -10.95 -2.04
CA LEU A 921 20.03 -9.50 -1.87
C LEU A 921 21.27 -8.80 -2.46
N LEU A 922 22.43 -9.46 -2.46
CA LEU A 922 23.66 -8.93 -3.07
C LEU A 922 23.62 -9.04 -4.59
N GLU A 923 23.13 -10.16 -5.12
CA GLU A 923 22.95 -10.33 -6.56
C GLU A 923 21.88 -9.37 -7.10
N TYR A 924 20.74 -9.22 -6.40
CA TYR A 924 19.71 -8.21 -6.71
C TYR A 924 20.28 -6.79 -6.76
N LYS A 925 21.04 -6.38 -5.74
CA LYS A 925 21.66 -5.04 -5.70
C LYS A 925 22.60 -4.79 -6.88
N ARG A 926 23.37 -5.79 -7.31
CA ARG A 926 24.28 -5.69 -8.45
C ARG A 926 23.53 -5.55 -9.77
N GLU A 927 22.48 -6.35 -9.96
CA GLU A 927 21.66 -6.36 -11.17
C GLU A 927 20.80 -5.09 -11.27
N ALA A 928 20.15 -4.71 -10.18
CA ALA A 928 19.39 -3.46 -10.05
C ALA A 928 20.24 -2.21 -10.34
N PHE A 929 21.52 -2.21 -9.93
CA PHE A 929 22.45 -1.11 -10.21
C PHE A 929 22.81 -1.04 -11.71
N GLY A 930 23.11 -2.17 -12.35
CA GLY A 930 23.39 -2.22 -13.78
C GLY A 930 22.19 -1.77 -14.63
N LEU A 931 20.99 -2.26 -14.31
CA LEU A 931 19.74 -1.84 -14.94
C LEU A 931 19.47 -0.34 -14.73
N PHE A 932 19.80 0.21 -13.57
CA PHE A 932 19.65 1.64 -13.30
C PHE A 932 20.66 2.52 -14.07
N GLN A 933 21.89 2.05 -14.28
CA GLN A 933 22.83 2.74 -15.17
C GLN A 933 22.33 2.74 -16.62
N GLN A 934 21.81 1.61 -17.11
CA GLN A 934 21.18 1.53 -18.42
C GLN A 934 19.97 2.46 -18.54
N LEU A 935 19.10 2.50 -17.52
CA LEU A 935 17.95 3.42 -17.45
C LEU A 935 18.39 4.88 -17.65
N LEU A 936 19.43 5.34 -16.94
CA LEU A 936 19.88 6.73 -17.04
C LEU A 936 20.37 7.07 -18.46
N LEU A 937 21.09 6.16 -19.10
CA LEU A 937 21.54 6.30 -20.50
C LEU A 937 20.35 6.28 -21.49
N GLU A 938 19.34 5.45 -21.25
CA GLU A 938 18.12 5.41 -22.06
C GLU A 938 17.24 6.66 -21.90
N ILE A 939 17.18 7.23 -20.69
CA ILE A 939 16.53 8.54 -20.44
C ILE A 939 17.29 9.64 -21.17
N ALA A 940 18.63 9.68 -21.08
CA ALA A 940 19.46 10.65 -21.80
C ALA A 940 19.20 10.55 -23.32
N LYS A 941 19.23 9.33 -23.87
CA LYS A 941 18.95 9.05 -25.28
C LYS A 941 17.57 9.52 -25.71
N GLN A 942 16.51 9.13 -25.00
CA GLN A 942 15.14 9.52 -25.36
C GLN A 942 14.93 11.03 -25.21
N THR A 943 15.52 11.67 -24.19
CA THR A 943 15.49 13.13 -24.00
C THR A 943 16.07 13.84 -25.23
N VAL A 944 17.29 13.48 -25.63
CA VAL A 944 17.99 14.10 -26.76
C VAL A 944 17.29 13.80 -28.09
N GLU A 945 16.86 12.55 -28.32
CA GLU A 945 16.10 12.19 -29.53
C GLU A 945 14.79 13.00 -29.64
N THR A 946 14.00 13.11 -28.57
CA THR A 946 12.76 13.89 -28.59
C THR A 946 13.04 15.38 -28.79
N ALA A 947 14.00 15.94 -28.05
CA ALA A 947 14.35 17.37 -28.13
C ALA A 947 14.89 17.79 -29.50
N PHE A 948 15.66 16.95 -30.19
CA PHE A 948 16.18 17.24 -31.53
C PHE A 948 15.15 16.93 -32.64
N LYS A 949 14.49 15.76 -32.61
CA LYS A 949 13.63 15.29 -33.71
C LYS A 949 12.23 15.90 -33.75
N PHE A 950 11.68 16.34 -32.62
CA PHE A 950 10.31 16.85 -32.60
C PHE A 950 10.20 18.20 -33.32
N PHE A 951 9.33 18.27 -34.32
CA PHE A 951 8.92 19.52 -34.97
C PHE A 951 7.39 19.58 -35.01
N PRO A 952 6.77 20.69 -34.57
CA PRO A 952 5.32 20.85 -34.71
C PRO A 952 4.95 20.96 -36.19
N ALA A 953 3.79 20.42 -36.55
CA ALA A 953 3.21 20.62 -37.88
C ALA A 953 2.80 22.09 -38.03
N LEU A 954 3.60 22.86 -38.77
CA LEU A 954 3.28 24.26 -39.09
C LEU A 954 2.00 24.30 -39.94
N GLU A 955 0.89 24.74 -39.35
CA GLU A 955 -0.30 25.10 -40.13
C GLU A 955 0.09 26.20 -41.12
N ALA A 956 -0.04 25.91 -42.42
CA ALA A 956 0.20 26.91 -43.45
C ALA A 956 -0.80 28.07 -43.25
N PRO A 957 -0.34 29.35 -43.26
CA PRO A 957 -1.22 30.48 -43.01
C PRO A 957 -2.40 30.46 -44.01
N PRO A 958 -3.64 30.69 -43.55
CA PRO A 958 -4.83 30.41 -44.33
C PRO A 958 -4.80 31.19 -45.64
N GLN A 959 -4.67 30.46 -46.76
CA GLN A 959 -4.53 31.08 -48.08
C GLN A 959 -5.74 32.01 -48.32
N PRO A 960 -5.53 33.29 -48.67
CA PRO A 960 -6.62 34.23 -48.83
C PRO A 960 -7.52 33.76 -49.97
N GLN A 961 -8.73 33.29 -49.62
CA GLN A 961 -9.68 32.74 -50.58
C GLN A 961 -9.95 33.76 -51.68
N ARG A 962 -9.55 33.44 -52.91
CA ARG A 962 -9.88 34.25 -54.08
C ARG A 962 -11.39 34.19 -54.32
N VAL A 963 -12.10 35.21 -53.83
CA VAL A 963 -13.54 35.37 -54.02
C VAL A 963 -13.84 35.61 -55.51
N LEU A 964 -14.05 34.51 -56.25
CA LEU A 964 -14.48 34.54 -57.64
C LEU A 964 -15.94 35.01 -57.70
N PRO A 965 -16.29 36.04 -58.50
CA PRO A 965 -17.66 36.53 -58.59
C PRO A 965 -18.62 35.47 -59.13
N GLN A 966 -19.66 35.15 -58.37
CA GLN A 966 -20.66 34.15 -58.76
C GLN A 966 -21.42 34.58 -60.02
N ARG A 967 -21.26 33.85 -61.13
CA ARG A 967 -22.18 33.90 -62.27
C ARG A 967 -23.25 32.80 -62.13
N ARG A 968 -24.51 33.23 -61.98
CA ARG A 968 -25.70 32.36 -61.95
C ARG A 968 -25.87 31.62 -63.29
N GLY A 969 -26.10 30.31 -63.29
CA GLY A 969 -26.50 29.61 -64.52
C GLY A 969 -26.68 28.09 -64.49
N ARG A 970 -27.94 27.63 -64.40
CA ARG A 970 -28.48 26.31 -64.80
C ARG A 970 -28.04 25.02 -64.04
N ARG A 971 -29.02 24.11 -63.97
CA ARG A 971 -28.93 22.73 -63.46
C ARG A 971 -28.29 21.80 -64.50
N SER A 972 -27.64 20.72 -64.04
CA SER A 972 -27.89 19.38 -64.59
C SER A 972 -27.62 18.29 -63.54
N ARG A 973 -28.13 17.07 -63.79
CA ARG A 973 -27.91 15.86 -62.97
C ARG A 973 -26.81 14.99 -63.61
N SER A 974 -25.95 14.33 -62.82
CA SER A 974 -25.70 12.87 -62.91
C SER A 974 -24.53 12.37 -62.05
N ALA A 975 -24.78 11.25 -61.34
CA ALA A 975 -23.90 10.08 -61.20
C ALA A 975 -22.46 10.16 -60.60
N ALA A 976 -22.34 9.55 -59.41
CA ALA A 976 -21.61 8.28 -59.17
C ALA A 976 -20.13 8.24 -58.69
N LEU A 977 -19.99 7.54 -57.55
CA LEU A 977 -19.02 6.47 -57.21
C LEU A 977 -17.59 6.77 -56.69
N LEU A 978 -17.29 6.09 -55.57
CA LEU A 978 -16.00 5.52 -55.09
C LEU A 978 -14.87 6.48 -54.65
N GLN A 979 -14.47 6.42 -53.36
CA GLN A 979 -13.31 5.67 -52.79
C GLN A 979 -13.26 5.96 -51.25
N PRO A 980 -12.21 5.66 -50.44
CA PRO A 980 -12.34 4.63 -49.40
C PRO A 980 -12.11 5.14 -47.96
N GLU A 981 -12.13 4.22 -46.99
CA GLU A 981 -11.76 4.48 -45.59
C GLU A 981 -10.27 4.84 -45.45
N GLY A 982 -9.95 5.78 -44.56
CA GLY A 982 -8.59 6.24 -44.30
C GLY A 982 -8.45 6.92 -42.95
N VAL A 983 -7.78 6.21 -42.02
CA VAL A 983 -7.24 6.61 -40.71
C VAL A 983 -7.47 8.07 -40.27
N ALA A 984 -8.27 8.26 -39.23
CA ALA A 984 -8.34 9.53 -38.51
C ALA A 984 -7.14 9.69 -37.57
N THR A 985 -6.38 10.78 -37.71
CA THR A 985 -5.41 11.24 -36.70
C THR A 985 -6.09 12.23 -35.76
N GLU A 986 -6.28 11.84 -34.49
CA GLU A 986 -6.84 12.72 -33.46
C GLU A 986 -5.79 13.76 -33.04
N ALA A 987 -6.07 15.03 -33.34
CA ALA A 987 -5.29 16.17 -32.88
C ALA A 987 -5.85 16.71 -31.57
N LEU A 988 -4.96 17.00 -30.61
CA LEU A 988 -5.31 17.50 -29.28
C LEU A 988 -5.99 18.88 -29.35
N GLN A 989 -7.16 19.01 -28.71
CA GLN A 989 -7.75 20.31 -28.35
C GLN A 989 -8.25 20.29 -26.90
N PHE A 990 -7.60 21.06 -26.04
CA PHE A 990 -8.07 21.30 -24.68
C PHE A 990 -9.11 22.44 -24.68
N SER A 991 -10.25 22.21 -24.03
CA SER A 991 -11.19 23.28 -23.68
C SER A 991 -12.03 22.90 -22.45
N HIS A 992 -11.93 23.67 -21.37
CA HIS A 992 -12.78 23.49 -20.18
C HIS A 992 -14.20 24.02 -20.42
N PRO A 993 -15.25 23.33 -19.95
CA PRO A 993 -16.62 23.85 -20.00
C PRO A 993 -16.87 24.86 -18.88
N SER A 994 -17.01 26.14 -19.22
CA SER A 994 -17.50 27.20 -18.32
C SER A 994 -19.03 27.33 -18.40
N THR A 995 -19.66 27.80 -17.33
CA THR A 995 -21.12 27.83 -17.16
C THR A 995 -21.74 29.21 -17.43
N ALA A 996 -22.65 29.31 -18.41
CA ALA A 996 -23.74 30.32 -18.43
C ALA A 996 -24.86 30.05 -19.47
N GLU A 997 -26.10 30.06 -18.97
CA GLU A 997 -27.40 30.45 -19.55
C GLU A 997 -27.59 30.71 -21.08
N GLY A 998 -28.19 29.73 -21.77
CA GLY A 998 -29.61 29.76 -22.22
C GLY A 998 -30.12 30.71 -23.33
N THR A 999 -30.65 30.13 -24.43
CA THR A 999 -32.02 30.43 -24.96
C THR A 999 -32.47 29.41 -26.03
N GLU A 1000 -33.79 29.32 -26.27
CA GLU A 1000 -34.52 28.40 -27.17
C GLU A 1000 -35.35 29.23 -28.21
N PRO A 1001 -36.11 28.64 -29.17
CA PRO A 1001 -35.90 27.44 -30.02
C PRO A 1001 -36.25 27.73 -31.52
N LEU A 1002 -36.29 26.70 -32.41
CA LEU A 1002 -37.42 26.51 -33.37
C LEU A 1002 -37.40 25.19 -34.20
N SER A 1003 -38.52 24.46 -34.06
CA SER A 1003 -39.06 23.30 -34.79
C SER A 1003 -38.87 23.22 -36.33
N THR A 1004 -38.76 22.00 -36.92
CA THR A 1004 -39.85 21.38 -37.75
C THR A 1004 -39.60 19.94 -38.28
N HIS A 1005 -40.64 19.10 -38.12
CA HIS A 1005 -41.14 17.95 -38.92
C HIS A 1005 -40.33 16.66 -39.33
N ARG A 1006 -41.08 15.55 -39.18
CA ARG A 1006 -40.96 14.11 -39.55
C ARG A 1006 -41.66 13.83 -40.91
N PRO A 1007 -41.85 12.56 -41.41
CA PRO A 1007 -41.11 11.28 -41.31
C PRO A 1007 -41.01 10.48 -42.65
N GLN A 1008 -40.52 9.22 -42.62
CA GLN A 1008 -40.92 7.97 -43.36
C GLN A 1008 -39.67 7.08 -43.63
N ASP A 1009 -39.50 5.87 -43.07
CA ASP A 1009 -40.14 4.53 -43.29
C ASP A 1009 -39.31 3.63 -44.24
N ALA A 1010 -39.22 2.29 -44.13
CA ALA A 1010 -39.52 1.24 -43.10
C ALA A 1010 -39.07 -0.15 -43.67
N ASP A 1011 -38.94 -1.34 -43.03
CA ASP A 1011 -38.96 -1.91 -41.66
C ASP A 1011 -38.03 -3.15 -41.69
N GLN A 1012 -37.13 -3.36 -40.71
CA GLN A 1012 -36.57 -4.70 -40.38
C GLN A 1012 -36.14 -4.78 -38.89
N ARG A 1013 -36.29 -5.96 -38.27
CA ARG A 1013 -36.50 -6.13 -36.81
C ARG A 1013 -35.48 -7.03 -36.12
N PRO A 1014 -35.32 -6.89 -34.80
CA PRO A 1014 -35.57 -8.01 -33.87
C PRO A 1014 -36.65 -7.72 -32.80
N VAL A 1015 -36.99 -8.74 -32.00
CA VAL A 1015 -38.14 -8.78 -31.06
C VAL A 1015 -37.80 -9.73 -29.89
N PRO A 1016 -38.27 -9.53 -28.63
CA PRO A 1016 -38.51 -8.31 -27.86
C PRO A 1016 -37.77 -8.32 -26.48
N VAL A 1017 -37.82 -7.21 -25.73
CA VAL A 1017 -37.65 -7.23 -24.26
C VAL A 1017 -38.88 -6.61 -23.59
N ALA A 1018 -39.44 -7.28 -22.59
CA ALA A 1018 -40.69 -6.88 -21.96
C ALA A 1018 -40.55 -5.58 -21.16
N THR A 1019 -41.29 -4.54 -21.54
CA THR A 1019 -41.31 -3.25 -20.82
C THR A 1019 -42.41 -3.27 -19.76
N ILE A 1020 -42.07 -2.95 -18.52
CA ILE A 1020 -43.02 -2.89 -17.40
C ILE A 1020 -43.97 -1.69 -17.59
N HIS A 1021 -45.26 -1.97 -17.74
CA HIS A 1021 -46.29 -0.94 -17.79
C HIS A 1021 -46.50 -0.31 -16.39
N ARG A 1022 -46.51 1.02 -16.30
CA ARG A 1022 -47.00 1.73 -15.09
C ARG A 1022 -48.52 1.89 -15.19
N GLU A 1023 -49.23 1.49 -14.15
CA GLU A 1023 -50.71 1.55 -14.07
C GLU A 1023 -51.27 2.95 -13.73
N GLN A 1024 -50.41 3.92 -13.39
CA GLN A 1024 -50.83 5.28 -13.01
C GLN A 1024 -50.17 6.37 -13.88
N PRO A 1025 -50.91 7.44 -14.23
CA PRO A 1025 -50.38 8.53 -15.06
C PRO A 1025 -49.29 9.32 -14.34
N ARG A 1026 -48.32 9.83 -15.12
CA ARG A 1026 -47.21 10.63 -14.59
C ARG A 1026 -47.71 12.01 -14.16
N VAL A 1027 -47.80 12.21 -12.85
CA VAL A 1027 -48.15 13.50 -12.22
C VAL A 1027 -47.22 14.61 -12.71
N GLY A 1028 -47.79 15.68 -13.26
CA GLY A 1028 -47.06 16.84 -13.74
C GLY A 1028 -46.56 17.73 -12.60
N ARG A 1029 -45.43 18.43 -12.81
CA ARG A 1029 -44.84 19.34 -11.80
C ARG A 1029 -45.81 20.41 -11.28
N ASN A 1030 -46.83 20.79 -12.05
CA ASN A 1030 -47.83 21.80 -11.69
C ASN A 1030 -49.15 21.24 -11.14
N ASP A 1031 -49.32 19.92 -11.10
CA ASP A 1031 -50.56 19.25 -10.68
C ASP A 1031 -50.64 19.14 -9.14
N PRO A 1032 -51.82 18.91 -8.54
CA PRO A 1032 -51.95 18.67 -7.11
C PRO A 1032 -51.09 17.47 -6.66
N CYS A 1033 -50.37 17.61 -5.55
CA CYS A 1033 -49.47 16.57 -5.05
C CYS A 1033 -50.27 15.37 -4.48
N PRO A 1034 -49.98 14.11 -4.88
CA PRO A 1034 -50.79 12.94 -4.49
C PRO A 1034 -50.87 12.65 -2.98
N CYS A 1035 -49.95 13.21 -2.19
CA CYS A 1035 -49.96 13.12 -0.73
C CYS A 1035 -51.05 13.98 -0.04
N GLY A 1036 -51.97 14.58 -0.80
CA GLY A 1036 -53.12 15.34 -0.26
C GLY A 1036 -52.78 16.72 0.30
N SER A 1037 -51.53 17.19 0.19
CA SER A 1037 -51.03 18.41 0.85
C SER A 1037 -51.58 19.73 0.30
N GLY A 1038 -52.51 19.71 -0.66
CA GLY A 1038 -53.08 20.88 -1.35
C GLY A 1038 -52.11 21.67 -2.23
N LYS A 1039 -50.81 21.35 -2.19
CA LYS A 1039 -49.74 22.05 -2.93
C LYS A 1039 -49.49 21.38 -4.28
N LYS A 1040 -48.97 22.14 -5.25
CA LYS A 1040 -48.50 21.59 -6.53
C LYS A 1040 -47.31 20.66 -6.31
N TYR A 1041 -47.18 19.60 -7.11
CA TYR A 1041 -46.19 18.53 -6.92
C TYR A 1041 -44.76 19.07 -6.72
N LYS A 1042 -44.32 20.02 -7.57
CA LYS A 1042 -42.99 20.67 -7.49
C LYS A 1042 -42.69 21.45 -6.20
N HIS A 1043 -43.69 21.68 -5.35
CA HIS A 1043 -43.57 22.38 -4.06
C HIS A 1043 -43.85 21.45 -2.87
N CYS A 1044 -43.95 20.14 -3.10
CA CYS A 1044 -44.13 19.11 -2.08
C CYS A 1044 -43.25 17.89 -2.41
N CYS A 1045 -43.81 16.71 -2.70
CA CYS A 1045 -43.02 15.50 -2.96
C CYS A 1045 -42.09 15.64 -4.18
N GLY A 1046 -42.49 16.44 -5.18
CA GLY A 1046 -41.70 16.76 -6.37
C GLY A 1046 -40.67 17.89 -6.19
N ARG A 1047 -40.33 18.25 -4.94
CA ARG A 1047 -39.36 19.34 -4.65
C ARG A 1047 -37.91 18.84 -4.60
N ASN A 1048 -37.71 17.54 -4.36
CA ASN A 1048 -36.40 16.88 -4.26
C ASN A 1048 -36.27 15.74 -5.32
N THR A 1049 -36.96 15.86 -6.47
CA THR A 1049 -37.01 14.89 -7.59
C THR A 1049 -37.22 15.58 -8.95
#